data_AF-A0A2V8TYW3-F1
#
_entry.id   AF-A0A2V8TYW3-F1
#
_cell.length_a   1.000
_cell.length_b   1.000
_cell.length_c   1.000
_cell.angle_alpha   90.00
_cell.angle_beta   90.00
_cell.angle_gamma   90.00
#
_symmetry.space_group_name_H-M   'P 1'
#
loop_
_entity.id
_entity.type
_entity.pdbx_description
1 polymer ?
#
loop_
_entity_poly.entity_id
_entity_poly.type
_entity_poly.pdbx_seq_one_letter_code
_entity_poly.pdbx_strand_id
1 'polypeptide(L)'
;MSMMDSEGGRRTGVRHPWLLWLLAAALVAGTGICLYLTRFHENQLYGDASATLANCPESETTNCEVVNTSGYSEIAGVPISALGIPTYLLLLALIGMARRRPRVVGYIFTIGLLTVLYSGYLYYVSEVKIGFLCLWCFRLYCINAGIPVLAGLAAWRNPVQLLRETFLDLGRFAPEVRMAAATFVVLLASAALGDRVYRASLAPAPLETTAATSPAEPQPPARTIEAPVPESAPPPPSIPPAATPPAAAPPVPARPAARATTQPPPSSLPAPAPPAAGAFVVPGPLAQVSGRAGGIEQKPFDLQSHIGRGRPVALLFWAPGYGVSESALVALTHYIRGQAPQYEMFAIAGRREDQRAEMLWESFLMLDLPPDLALLVDDGFAVSKQLEVTDVPNLVLIDAKGRLVVSKIKGLEQTVTYSPTQIAAEKLIRAVAQGASPPPITHVPPYYPASELYGGCAPEFTLPEVISGKDVTFTGRSTNGRPTLLMFWSSTCRHCQKEIPQLLAHVRSHPGEYNVVSVAMIKPDRPDGFSHRKVTEAYIKNNGIPWLVLDDSSGYATDLYKVVSTPTTFLISPGGQVMDAWYYPHESLDAPMSEALARLNAAAGACRSRQEGGATKTFFSVLGADDRKVALESLADRPALVHLWATWCVPCQTELPDILKFKEPLE
;
A
#
# COMPACT_ATOMS: atom_id res chain seq x y z
N MET A 1 40.64 42.49 70.72
CA MET A 1 39.86 41.35 71.28
C MET A 1 38.39 41.73 71.19
N SER A 2 37.59 41.30 70.20
CA SER A 2 37.83 40.47 68.99
C SER A 2 36.95 41.09 67.87
N MET A 3 37.27 41.16 66.57
CA MET A 3 37.58 40.13 65.55
C MET A 3 36.55 38.99 65.44
N MET A 4 36.05 38.78 64.20
CA MET A 4 35.27 37.63 63.70
C MET A 4 33.83 37.52 64.29
N ASP A 5 32.74 37.27 63.54
CA ASP A 5 32.46 37.00 62.10
C ASP A 5 31.17 37.78 61.69
N SER A 6 30.60 37.78 60.47
CA SER A 6 30.51 36.76 59.42
C SER A 6 30.22 37.34 58.02
N GLU A 7 30.58 36.56 57.00
CA GLU A 7 30.54 36.88 55.58
C GLU A 7 29.13 36.85 54.93
N GLY A 8 29.06 37.19 53.64
CA GLY A 8 28.20 36.38 52.75
C GLY A 8 27.08 37.10 52.01
N GLY A 9 27.37 38.21 51.32
CA GLY A 9 26.50 38.77 50.27
C GLY A 9 26.31 37.80 49.09
N ARG A 10 25.45 36.78 49.25
CA ARG A 10 25.27 35.68 48.29
C ARG A 10 24.67 36.20 46.97
N ARG A 11 25.50 36.26 45.93
CA ARG A 11 25.10 36.57 44.55
C ARG A 11 23.90 35.71 44.13
N THR A 12 22.73 36.32 43.95
CA THR A 12 21.46 35.68 43.57
C THR A 12 21.31 35.45 42.05
N GLY A 13 22.42 35.44 41.31
CA GLY A 13 22.46 35.26 39.86
C GLY A 13 22.90 33.87 39.43
N VAL A 14 22.63 33.53 38.16
CA VAL A 14 23.09 32.30 37.50
C VAL A 14 24.62 32.26 37.51
N ARG A 15 25.23 31.23 38.11
CA ARG A 15 26.70 31.12 38.19
C ARG A 15 27.33 30.68 36.87
N HIS A 16 26.68 29.76 36.16
CA HIS A 16 27.22 29.14 34.95
C HIS A 16 26.25 29.30 33.78
N PRO A 17 26.15 30.51 33.17
CA PRO A 17 25.17 30.80 32.12
C PRO A 17 25.39 29.99 30.83
N TRP A 18 26.56 29.38 30.63
CA TRP A 18 26.83 28.49 29.50
C TRP A 18 26.05 27.17 29.58
N LEU A 19 25.74 26.68 30.79
CA LEU A 19 24.89 25.49 30.97
C LEU A 19 23.45 25.75 30.50
N LEU A 20 22.96 27.00 30.61
CA LEU A 20 21.66 27.38 30.07
C LEU A 20 21.65 27.45 28.53
N TRP A 21 22.80 27.75 27.89
CA TRP A 21 22.92 27.63 26.44
C TRP A 21 22.93 26.17 25.97
N LEU A 22 23.64 25.28 26.69
CA LEU A 22 23.64 23.85 26.40
C LEU A 22 22.22 23.25 26.59
N LEU A 23 21.53 23.64 27.66
CA LEU A 23 20.13 23.28 27.88
C LEU A 23 19.21 23.82 26.76
N ALA A 24 19.40 25.06 26.30
CA ALA A 24 18.62 25.61 25.19
C ALA A 24 18.84 24.82 23.89
N ALA A 25 20.07 24.42 23.58
CA ALA A 25 20.36 23.57 22.42
C ALA A 25 19.65 22.20 22.51
N ALA A 26 19.67 21.57 23.70
CA ALA A 26 18.94 20.32 23.95
C ALA A 26 17.42 20.47 23.80
N LEU A 27 16.84 21.59 24.26
CA LEU A 27 15.40 21.88 24.12
C LEU A 27 15.00 22.18 22.66
N VAL A 28 15.85 22.83 21.87
CA VAL A 28 15.63 23.00 20.42
C VAL A 28 15.64 21.64 19.71
N ALA A 29 16.61 20.77 20.03
CA ALA A 29 16.65 19.41 19.51
C ALA A 29 15.40 18.61 19.92
N GLY A 30 14.98 18.68 21.19
CA GLY A 30 13.76 18.04 21.68
C GLY A 30 12.50 18.55 20.97
N THR A 31 12.42 19.85 20.70
CA THR A 31 11.31 20.44 19.92
C THR A 31 11.26 19.89 18.49
N GLY A 32 12.42 19.73 17.84
CA GLY A 32 12.53 19.10 16.53
C GLY A 32 12.11 17.62 16.51
N ILE A 33 12.49 16.85 17.55
CA ILE A 33 12.08 15.44 17.69
C ILE A 33 10.57 15.35 17.93
N CYS A 34 9.99 16.20 18.78
CA CYS A 34 8.55 16.26 18.99
C CYS A 34 7.79 16.58 17.69
N LEU A 35 8.25 17.57 16.91
CA LEU A 35 7.67 17.88 15.60
C LEU A 35 7.77 16.69 14.62
N TYR A 36 8.91 15.99 14.60
CA TYR A 36 9.10 14.81 13.73
C TYR A 36 8.17 13.65 14.12
N LEU A 37 8.07 13.32 15.42
CA LEU A 37 7.19 12.26 15.92
C LEU A 37 5.69 12.60 15.79
N THR A 38 5.31 13.87 15.96
CA THR A 38 3.94 14.35 15.71
C THR A 38 3.61 14.20 14.24
N ARG A 39 4.47 14.74 13.35
CA ARG A 39 4.27 14.60 11.90
C ARG A 39 4.18 13.14 11.47
N PHE A 40 5.04 12.26 12.00
CA PHE A 40 4.99 10.84 11.67
C PHE A 40 3.67 10.19 12.10
N HIS A 41 3.22 10.43 13.34
CA HIS A 41 1.94 9.94 13.87
C HIS A 41 0.76 10.35 12.96
N GLU A 42 0.67 11.65 12.65
CA GLU A 42 -0.42 12.20 11.83
C GLU A 42 -0.43 11.63 10.40
N ASN A 43 0.74 11.44 9.77
CA ASN A 43 0.79 10.84 8.42
C ASN A 43 0.45 9.35 8.43
N GLN A 44 0.79 8.61 9.50
CA GLN A 44 0.45 7.18 9.59
C GLN A 44 -1.04 6.93 9.82
N LEU A 45 -1.69 7.70 10.68
CA LEU A 45 -3.11 7.51 11.01
C LEU A 45 -4.06 8.20 10.04
N TYR A 46 -3.70 9.37 9.51
CA TYR A 46 -4.60 10.19 8.69
C TYR A 46 -4.08 10.42 7.27
N GLY A 47 -2.79 10.68 7.09
CA GLY A 47 -2.19 11.00 5.79
C GLY A 47 -1.60 9.82 5.01
N ASP A 48 -0.43 10.03 4.40
CA ASP A 48 0.32 9.00 3.69
C ASP A 48 1.11 8.11 4.65
N ALA A 49 0.63 6.88 4.78
CA ALA A 49 1.22 5.83 5.61
C ALA A 49 2.44 5.11 4.95
N SER A 50 3.12 5.72 3.99
CA SER A 50 4.35 5.21 3.35
C SER A 50 5.64 5.52 4.12
N ALA A 51 5.69 6.61 4.90
CA ALA A 51 6.93 7.09 5.53
C ALA A 51 7.45 6.19 6.67
N THR A 52 8.76 6.11 6.89
CA THR A 52 9.38 5.32 7.99
C THR A 52 10.06 6.19 9.05
N LEU A 53 10.14 5.71 10.30
CA LEU A 53 10.92 6.37 11.36
C LEU A 53 12.42 6.10 11.21
N ALA A 54 13.12 7.00 10.53
CA ALA A 54 14.56 6.94 10.31
C ALA A 54 15.33 6.81 11.64
N ASN A 55 16.41 6.00 11.62
CA ASN A 55 17.28 5.73 12.77
C ASN A 55 16.59 5.08 13.99
N CYS A 56 15.57 4.24 13.74
CA CYS A 56 15.03 3.29 14.71
C CYS A 56 14.91 1.90 14.07
N PRO A 57 15.86 0.97 14.32
CA PRO A 57 15.77 -0.39 13.81
C PRO A 57 14.66 -1.16 14.53
N GLU A 58 14.00 -2.06 13.81
CA GLU A 58 12.97 -2.96 14.35
C GLU A 58 13.60 -4.25 14.86
N SER A 59 13.32 -4.64 16.10
CA SER A 59 13.81 -5.86 16.76
C SER A 59 12.82 -6.35 17.82
N GLU A 60 13.08 -7.48 18.48
CA GLU A 60 12.23 -7.98 19.58
C GLU A 60 11.93 -6.97 20.69
N THR A 61 12.83 -6.00 20.91
CA THR A 61 12.75 -5.05 22.02
C THR A 61 12.62 -3.60 21.57
N THR A 62 12.77 -3.31 20.27
CA THR A 62 12.82 -1.94 19.74
C THR A 62 11.87 -1.82 18.55
N ASN A 63 10.87 -0.95 18.66
CA ASN A 63 10.03 -0.56 17.53
C ASN A 63 9.43 0.82 17.80
N CYS A 64 9.91 1.85 17.08
CA CYS A 64 9.40 3.21 17.28
C CYS A 64 8.01 3.41 16.66
N GLU A 65 7.66 2.69 15.60
CA GLU A 65 6.40 2.88 14.89
C GLU A 65 5.23 2.39 15.75
N VAL A 66 5.31 1.13 16.24
CA VAL A 66 4.32 0.53 17.15
C VAL A 66 4.10 1.35 18.42
N VAL A 67 5.16 1.92 19.01
CA VAL A 67 5.02 2.80 20.19
C VAL A 67 4.32 4.11 19.82
N ASN A 68 4.73 4.75 18.72
CA ASN A 68 4.25 6.07 18.33
C ASN A 68 2.88 6.06 17.63
N THR A 69 2.33 4.91 17.24
CA THR A 69 0.94 4.74 16.76
C THR A 69 0.05 3.92 17.72
N SER A 70 0.56 3.52 18.89
CA SER A 70 -0.22 2.79 19.89
C SER A 70 -1.41 3.60 20.44
N GLY A 71 -2.42 2.92 20.98
CA GLY A 71 -3.52 3.54 21.74
C GLY A 71 -3.11 4.29 23.02
N TYR A 72 -1.81 4.29 23.37
CA TYR A 72 -1.23 5.11 24.43
C TYR A 72 -0.51 6.38 23.92
N SER A 73 -0.46 6.61 22.61
CA SER A 73 0.29 7.72 21.99
C SER A 73 -0.50 9.02 21.81
N GLU A 74 -1.83 8.98 21.91
CA GLU A 74 -2.70 10.17 21.97
C GLU A 74 -3.27 10.40 23.38
N ILE A 75 -3.61 11.65 23.67
CA ILE A 75 -4.51 12.04 24.78
C ILE A 75 -5.59 12.94 24.21
N ALA A 76 -6.86 12.51 24.30
CA ALA A 76 -8.03 13.22 23.79
C ALA A 76 -7.94 13.62 22.29
N GLY A 77 -7.35 12.76 21.46
CA GLY A 77 -7.18 13.01 20.03
C GLY A 77 -6.06 14.00 19.68
N VAL A 78 -5.07 14.17 20.58
CA VAL A 78 -3.85 14.97 20.35
C VAL A 78 -2.62 14.10 20.66
N PRO A 79 -1.61 14.02 19.79
CA PRO A 79 -0.41 13.22 20.04
C PRO A 79 0.39 13.70 21.25
N ILE A 80 0.89 12.77 22.08
CA ILE A 80 1.72 13.11 23.27
C ILE A 80 3.02 13.81 22.85
N SER A 81 3.54 13.52 21.66
CA SER A 81 4.66 14.24 21.04
C SER A 81 4.35 15.72 20.81
N ALA A 82 3.12 16.07 20.41
CA ALA A 82 2.69 17.46 20.23
C ALA A 82 2.69 18.24 21.56
N LEU A 83 2.32 17.59 22.68
CA LEU A 83 2.33 18.17 24.02
C LEU A 83 3.74 18.51 24.55
N GLY A 84 4.78 17.88 23.98
CA GLY A 84 6.18 18.24 24.27
C GLY A 84 6.58 19.61 23.71
N ILE A 85 6.02 20.01 22.57
CA ILE A 85 6.33 21.27 21.86
C ILE A 85 6.09 22.51 22.76
N PRO A 86 4.88 22.76 23.32
CA PRO A 86 4.65 23.93 24.16
C PRO A 86 5.48 23.91 25.46
N THR A 87 5.81 22.71 25.95
CA THR A 87 6.66 22.53 27.14
C THR A 87 8.10 22.99 26.88
N TYR A 88 8.70 22.57 25.76
CA TYR A 88 10.06 22.99 25.40
C TYR A 88 10.13 24.47 24.98
N LEU A 89 9.13 24.99 24.27
CA LEU A 89 9.04 26.42 23.94
C LEU A 89 8.90 27.31 25.18
N LEU A 90 8.11 26.88 26.19
CA LEU A 90 8.05 27.57 27.49
C LEU A 90 9.41 27.59 28.17
N LEU A 91 10.11 26.45 28.24
CA LEU A 91 11.43 26.37 28.89
C LEU A 91 12.47 27.24 28.18
N LEU A 92 12.45 27.32 26.85
CA LEU A 92 13.30 28.24 26.07
C LEU A 92 12.99 29.72 26.41
N ALA A 93 11.72 30.10 26.53
CA ALA A 93 11.34 31.45 26.96
C ALA A 93 11.80 31.77 28.39
N LEU A 94 11.68 30.82 29.32
CA LEU A 94 12.19 30.95 30.68
C LEU A 94 13.72 31.09 30.73
N ILE A 95 14.46 30.36 29.88
CA ILE A 95 15.93 30.50 29.75
C ILE A 95 16.31 31.90 29.25
N GLY A 96 15.60 32.43 28.25
CA GLY A 96 15.79 33.81 27.79
C GLY A 96 15.57 34.84 28.90
N MET A 97 14.55 34.63 29.73
CA MET A 97 14.25 35.48 30.89
C MET A 97 15.22 35.30 32.07
N ALA A 98 15.86 34.14 32.24
CA ALA A 98 16.72 33.83 33.40
C ALA A 98 17.87 34.82 33.62
N ARG A 99 18.36 35.47 32.55
CA ARG A 99 19.35 36.56 32.63
C ARG A 99 18.84 37.82 33.34
N ARG A 100 17.54 38.12 33.21
CA ARG A 100 16.87 39.30 33.81
C ARG A 100 16.15 38.98 35.12
N ARG A 101 15.64 37.75 35.28
CA ARG A 101 14.95 37.28 36.50
C ARG A 101 15.50 35.91 36.94
N PRO A 102 16.61 35.83 37.69
CA PRO A 102 17.23 34.55 38.05
C PRO A 102 16.34 33.55 38.80
N ARG A 103 15.27 34.01 39.47
CA ARG A 103 14.28 33.14 40.15
C ARG A 103 13.67 32.09 39.22
N VAL A 104 13.46 32.39 37.94
CA VAL A 104 12.78 31.49 37.00
C VAL A 104 13.57 30.21 36.70
N VAL A 105 14.85 30.14 37.07
CA VAL A 105 15.63 28.88 37.03
C VAL A 105 15.07 27.84 38.01
N GLY A 106 14.44 28.26 39.12
CA GLY A 106 13.66 27.35 39.97
C GLY A 106 12.46 26.74 39.25
N TYR A 107 11.82 27.50 38.35
CA TYR A 107 10.68 27.02 37.59
C TYR A 107 11.14 26.04 36.49
N ILE A 108 12.24 26.34 35.79
CA ILE A 108 12.89 25.42 34.85
C ILE A 108 13.26 24.10 35.55
N PHE A 109 13.86 24.17 36.75
CA PHE A 109 14.20 22.99 37.56
C PHE A 109 12.96 22.17 37.95
N THR A 110 11.90 22.83 38.41
CA THR A 110 10.66 22.19 38.88
C THR A 110 9.88 21.55 37.73
N ILE A 111 9.75 22.24 36.59
CA ILE A 111 9.15 21.69 35.36
C ILE A 111 10.00 20.51 34.87
N GLY A 112 11.34 20.62 34.91
CA GLY A 112 12.26 19.54 34.59
C GLY A 112 12.00 18.26 35.40
N LEU A 113 11.80 18.38 36.71
CA LEU A 113 11.43 17.24 37.56
C LEU A 113 10.08 16.61 37.16
N LEU A 114 9.07 17.43 36.83
CA LEU A 114 7.78 16.92 36.35
C LEU A 114 7.92 16.20 34.99
N THR A 115 8.71 16.73 34.05
CA THR A 115 8.98 16.05 32.77
C THR A 115 9.75 14.75 32.93
N VAL A 116 10.65 14.63 33.93
CA VAL A 116 11.33 13.37 34.26
C VAL A 116 10.36 12.34 34.81
N LEU A 117 9.48 12.72 35.75
CA LEU A 117 8.46 11.80 36.30
C LEU A 117 7.51 11.30 35.19
N TYR A 118 7.06 12.17 34.29
CA TYR A 118 6.22 11.78 33.16
C TYR A 118 6.98 10.93 32.13
N SER A 119 8.27 11.21 31.89
CA SER A 119 9.13 10.37 31.03
C SER A 119 9.28 8.95 31.60
N GLY A 120 9.43 8.81 32.92
CA GLY A 120 9.47 7.51 33.59
C GLY A 120 8.16 6.72 33.45
N TYR A 121 7.00 7.40 33.50
CA TYR A 121 5.71 6.78 33.21
C TYR A 121 5.60 6.31 31.75
N LEU A 122 5.97 7.16 30.78
CA LEU A 122 5.93 6.78 29.35
C LEU A 122 6.93 5.65 29.01
N TYR A 123 8.08 5.61 29.67
CA TYR A 123 9.06 4.52 29.57
C TYR A 123 8.47 3.20 30.09
N TYR A 124 7.82 3.21 31.26
CA TYR A 124 7.08 2.06 31.79
C TYR A 124 5.97 1.59 30.83
N VAL A 125 5.23 2.51 30.21
CA VAL A 125 4.21 2.15 29.20
C VAL A 125 4.87 1.51 27.97
N SER A 126 5.99 2.04 27.48
CA SER A 126 6.74 1.46 26.35
C SER A 126 7.17 0.02 26.62
N GLU A 127 7.93 -0.23 27.68
CA GLU A 127 8.50 -1.58 27.92
C GLU A 127 7.47 -2.57 28.49
N VAL A 128 6.59 -2.16 29.41
CA VAL A 128 5.74 -3.09 30.19
C VAL A 128 4.31 -3.22 29.66
N LYS A 129 3.78 -2.20 28.98
CA LYS A 129 2.46 -2.29 28.32
C LYS A 129 2.61 -2.66 26.85
N ILE A 130 3.34 -1.83 26.11
CA ILE A 130 3.50 -1.93 24.66
C ILE A 130 4.42 -3.09 24.26
N GLY A 131 5.48 -3.33 25.02
CA GLY A 131 6.48 -4.39 24.78
C GLY A 131 7.67 -3.94 23.93
N PHE A 132 7.76 -2.66 23.56
CA PHE A 132 8.79 -2.13 22.66
C PHE A 132 9.35 -0.80 23.16
N LEU A 133 10.66 -0.62 23.06
CA LEU A 133 11.34 0.65 23.28
C LEU A 133 11.33 1.50 22.00
N CYS A 134 10.97 2.77 22.13
CA CYS A 134 11.14 3.76 21.06
C CYS A 134 12.41 4.58 21.29
N LEU A 135 13.42 4.43 20.42
CA LEU A 135 14.70 5.17 20.54
C LEU A 135 14.54 6.69 20.43
N TRP A 136 13.55 7.18 19.68
CA TRP A 136 13.25 8.61 19.61
C TRP A 136 12.63 9.14 20.91
N CYS A 137 11.71 8.38 21.53
CA CYS A 137 11.21 8.68 22.86
C CYS A 137 12.32 8.60 23.92
N PHE A 138 13.22 7.62 23.83
CA PHE A 138 14.38 7.51 24.74
C PHE A 138 15.31 8.74 24.63
N ARG A 139 15.55 9.27 23.41
CA ARG A 139 16.27 10.55 23.22
C ARG A 139 15.56 11.72 23.91
N LEU A 140 14.22 11.79 23.85
CA LEU A 140 13.43 12.79 24.61
C LEU A 140 13.55 12.57 26.12
N TYR A 141 13.54 11.33 26.62
CA TYR A 141 13.72 11.03 28.05
C TYR A 141 15.11 11.48 28.54
N CYS A 142 16.17 11.26 27.76
CA CYS A 142 17.51 11.77 28.05
C CYS A 142 17.57 13.31 28.08
N ILE A 143 16.91 13.98 27.12
CA ILE A 143 16.79 15.45 27.11
C ILE A 143 16.05 15.93 28.38
N ASN A 144 14.94 15.28 28.74
CA ASN A 144 14.15 15.62 29.93
C ASN A 144 14.94 15.44 31.22
N ALA A 145 15.71 14.35 31.36
CA ALA A 145 16.64 14.13 32.47
C ALA A 145 17.72 15.22 32.56
N GLY A 146 18.15 15.77 31.42
CA GLY A 146 19.08 16.90 31.37
C GLY A 146 18.51 18.21 31.93
N ILE A 147 17.19 18.44 31.88
CA ILE A 147 16.57 19.72 32.29
C ILE A 147 16.85 20.08 33.76
N PRO A 148 16.48 19.27 34.78
CA PRO A 148 16.72 19.62 36.17
C PRO A 148 18.22 19.60 36.52
N VAL A 149 19.02 18.72 35.90
CA VAL A 149 20.48 18.65 36.11
C VAL A 149 21.16 19.94 35.67
N LEU A 150 20.94 20.37 34.43
CA LEU A 150 21.56 21.58 33.86
C LEU A 150 21.04 22.85 34.54
N ALA A 151 19.75 22.92 34.88
CA ALA A 151 19.17 24.05 35.61
C ALA A 151 19.75 24.18 37.04
N GLY A 152 19.87 23.05 37.76
CA GLY A 152 20.44 23.01 39.10
C GLY A 152 21.91 23.42 39.12
N LEU A 153 22.71 22.89 38.19
CA LEU A 153 24.13 23.25 38.03
C LEU A 153 24.33 24.71 37.58
N ALA A 154 23.47 25.23 36.69
CA ALA A 154 23.50 26.63 36.26
C ALA A 154 23.22 27.60 37.41
N ALA A 155 22.24 27.26 38.26
CA ALA A 155 21.93 28.01 39.48
C ALA A 155 23.06 27.90 40.52
N TRP A 156 23.66 26.71 40.68
CA TRP A 156 24.57 26.37 41.77
C TRP A 156 23.96 26.66 43.16
N ARG A 157 22.71 26.22 43.33
CA ARG A 157 21.90 26.39 44.56
C ARG A 157 21.36 25.03 45.03
N ASN A 158 21.02 24.94 46.32
CA ASN A 158 20.42 23.73 46.88
C ASN A 158 19.06 23.45 46.20
N PRO A 159 18.81 22.24 45.67
CA PRO A 159 17.58 21.92 44.95
C PRO A 159 16.31 22.06 45.79
N VAL A 160 16.39 21.80 47.11
CA VAL A 160 15.28 21.99 48.05
C VAL A 160 14.90 23.48 48.17
N GLN A 161 15.86 24.40 48.02
CA GLN A 161 15.58 25.84 48.00
C GLN A 161 14.94 26.27 46.68
N LEU A 162 15.41 25.74 45.53
CA LEU A 162 14.80 26.01 44.21
C LEU A 162 13.34 25.55 44.16
N LEU A 163 13.04 24.37 44.70
CA LEU A 163 11.67 23.87 44.85
C LEU A 163 10.86 24.74 45.81
N ARG A 164 11.36 25.03 47.02
CA ARG A 164 10.64 25.81 48.04
C ARG A 164 10.31 27.23 47.55
N GLU A 165 11.23 27.89 46.85
CA GLU A 165 10.97 29.20 46.23
C GLU A 165 9.90 29.09 45.14
N THR A 166 9.95 28.07 44.29
CA THR A 166 8.94 27.84 43.24
C THR A 166 7.55 27.59 43.81
N PHE A 167 7.41 26.77 44.87
CA PHE A 167 6.13 26.52 45.53
C PHE A 167 5.59 27.77 46.25
N LEU A 168 6.45 28.62 46.83
CA LEU A 168 6.05 29.88 47.44
C LEU A 168 5.59 30.91 46.40
N ASP A 169 6.27 31.01 45.26
CA ASP A 169 5.87 31.88 44.14
C ASP A 169 4.56 31.40 43.50
N LEU A 170 4.37 30.07 43.37
CA LEU A 170 3.14 29.45 42.86
C LEU A 170 1.95 29.72 43.78
N GLY A 171 2.08 29.45 45.10
CA GLY A 171 1.03 29.69 46.09
C GLY A 171 0.69 31.18 46.30
N ARG A 172 1.57 32.09 45.90
CA ARG A 172 1.34 33.55 45.89
C ARG A 172 0.91 34.09 44.52
N PHE A 173 0.80 33.23 43.52
CA PHE A 173 0.49 33.56 42.12
C PHE A 173 1.34 34.74 41.59
N ALA A 174 2.66 34.62 41.81
CA ALA A 174 3.67 35.60 41.42
C ALA A 174 3.55 36.03 39.95
N PRO A 175 3.88 37.27 39.57
CA PRO A 175 3.69 37.75 38.21
C PRO A 175 4.49 36.94 37.18
N GLU A 176 5.66 36.40 37.54
CA GLU A 176 6.42 35.45 36.72
C GLU A 176 5.67 34.13 36.49
N VAL A 177 5.03 33.58 37.53
CA VAL A 177 4.25 32.33 37.43
C VAL A 177 2.99 32.55 36.60
N ARG A 178 2.27 33.65 36.82
CA ARG A 178 1.12 34.05 35.99
C ARG A 178 1.50 34.17 34.52
N MET A 179 2.62 34.83 34.23
CA MET A 179 3.12 34.99 32.86
C MET A 179 3.50 33.64 32.25
N ALA A 180 4.24 32.78 32.98
CA ALA A 180 4.60 31.45 32.51
C ALA A 180 3.38 30.56 32.24
N ALA A 181 2.37 30.59 33.11
CA ALA A 181 1.12 29.86 32.92
C ALA A 181 0.32 30.38 31.70
N ALA A 182 0.20 31.70 31.53
CA ALA A 182 -0.46 32.29 30.36
C ALA A 182 0.28 31.95 29.06
N THR A 183 1.62 32.03 29.05
CA THR A 183 2.44 31.61 27.92
C THR A 183 2.24 30.13 27.60
N PHE A 184 2.20 29.25 28.62
CA PHE A 184 1.97 27.82 28.40
C PHE A 184 0.59 27.52 27.82
N VAL A 185 -0.47 28.16 28.33
CA VAL A 185 -1.85 28.00 27.81
C VAL A 185 -1.94 28.46 26.35
N VAL A 186 -1.33 29.61 26.00
CA VAL A 186 -1.28 30.08 24.61
C VAL A 186 -0.50 29.12 23.72
N LEU A 187 0.69 28.68 24.14
CA LEU A 187 1.50 27.72 23.37
C LEU A 187 0.78 26.37 23.18
N LEU A 188 0.09 25.87 24.21
CA LEU A 188 -0.68 24.62 24.15
C LEU A 188 -1.88 24.74 23.22
N ALA A 189 -2.61 25.86 23.27
CA ALA A 189 -3.71 26.14 22.36
C ALA A 189 -3.23 26.29 20.90
N SER A 190 -2.10 26.98 20.67
CA SER A 190 -1.48 27.07 19.35
C SER A 190 -0.99 25.72 18.82
N ALA A 191 -0.42 24.87 19.69
CA ALA A 191 0.03 23.53 19.30
C ALA A 191 -1.17 22.65 18.92
N ALA A 192 -2.21 22.55 19.75
CA ALA A 192 -3.39 21.75 19.47
C ALA A 192 -4.23 22.27 18.29
N LEU A 193 -4.21 23.58 18.02
CA LEU A 193 -4.82 24.15 16.81
C LEU A 193 -3.99 23.83 15.57
N GLY A 194 -2.67 23.98 15.63
CA GLY A 194 -1.77 23.67 14.52
C GLY A 194 -1.78 22.19 14.15
N ASP A 195 -1.86 21.31 15.14
CA ASP A 195 -2.04 19.87 15.01
C ASP A 195 -3.35 19.51 14.27
N ARG A 196 -4.49 20.06 14.71
CA ARG A 196 -5.78 19.88 14.03
C ARG A 196 -5.82 20.46 12.62
N VAL A 197 -5.19 21.60 12.38
CA VAL A 197 -5.05 22.21 11.04
C VAL A 197 -4.17 21.34 10.15
N TYR A 198 -3.12 20.73 10.70
CA TYR A 198 -2.27 19.80 9.97
C TYR A 198 -3.03 18.51 9.61
N ARG A 199 -3.74 17.90 10.57
CA ARG A 199 -4.63 16.75 10.36
C ARG A 199 -5.67 17.03 9.27
N ALA A 200 -6.31 18.20 9.31
CA ALA A 200 -7.26 18.65 8.28
C ALA A 200 -6.62 18.91 6.90
N SER A 201 -5.30 19.13 6.82
CA SER A 201 -4.55 19.21 5.56
C SER A 201 -3.99 17.86 5.06
N LEU A 202 -4.10 16.81 5.88
CA LEU A 202 -3.78 15.42 5.49
C LEU A 202 -5.00 14.65 4.99
N ALA A 203 -6.20 15.03 5.44
CA ALA A 203 -7.43 14.56 4.83
C ALA A 203 -7.41 14.90 3.33
N PRO A 204 -7.73 13.95 2.43
CA PRO A 204 -7.95 14.26 1.02
C PRO A 204 -9.03 15.34 0.93
N ALA A 205 -8.90 16.23 -0.07
CA ALA A 205 -10.04 17.05 -0.44
C ALA A 205 -11.24 16.12 -0.67
N PRO A 206 -12.46 16.50 -0.25
CA PRO A 206 -13.65 15.79 -0.68
C PRO A 206 -13.55 15.61 -2.19
N LEU A 207 -13.94 14.44 -2.69
CA LEU A 207 -14.20 14.32 -4.12
C LEU A 207 -15.29 15.33 -4.43
N GLU A 208 -14.88 16.49 -4.94
CA GLU A 208 -15.75 17.32 -5.74
C GLU A 208 -16.20 16.40 -6.86
N THR A 209 -17.42 15.89 -6.70
CA THR A 209 -18.23 15.43 -7.81
C THR A 209 -18.29 16.62 -8.73
N THR A 210 -17.31 16.67 -9.63
CA THR A 210 -17.34 17.49 -10.83
C THR A 210 -18.51 16.93 -11.61
N ALA A 211 -19.68 17.47 -11.27
CA ALA A 211 -20.83 17.51 -12.12
C ALA A 211 -20.37 18.22 -13.38
N ALA A 212 -19.75 17.44 -14.28
CA ALA A 212 -19.55 17.80 -15.66
C ALA A 212 -20.96 18.10 -16.17
N THR A 213 -21.29 19.39 -16.20
CA THR A 213 -22.63 19.88 -16.50
C THR A 213 -23.05 19.26 -17.82
N SER A 214 -23.92 18.25 -17.74
CA SER A 214 -24.36 17.53 -18.92
C SER A 214 -24.97 18.55 -19.88
N PRO A 215 -24.53 18.63 -21.14
CA PRO A 215 -25.20 19.43 -22.14
C PRO A 215 -26.66 18.99 -22.17
N ALA A 216 -27.57 19.89 -21.82
CA ALA A 216 -28.97 19.53 -21.59
C ALA A 216 -29.58 18.91 -22.86
N GLU A 217 -30.01 17.65 -22.75
CA GLU A 217 -30.72 16.97 -23.82
C GLU A 217 -32.08 17.69 -24.04
N PRO A 218 -32.40 18.13 -25.28
CA PRO A 218 -33.52 19.03 -25.50
C PRO A 218 -34.87 18.30 -25.35
N GLN A 219 -35.66 18.72 -24.36
CA GLN A 219 -37.03 18.24 -24.20
C GLN A 219 -37.91 18.62 -25.41
N PRO A 220 -38.87 17.77 -25.82
CA PRO A 220 -39.79 18.08 -26.91
C PRO A 220 -40.75 19.22 -26.51
N PRO A 221 -41.08 20.15 -27.44
CA PRO A 221 -41.78 21.39 -27.09
C PRO A 221 -43.28 21.18 -26.85
N ALA A 222 -43.79 21.75 -25.75
CA ALA A 222 -45.22 21.95 -25.52
C ALA A 222 -45.74 23.17 -26.31
N ARG A 223 -46.99 23.11 -26.80
CA ARG A 223 -47.60 24.14 -27.65
C ARG A 223 -48.05 25.38 -26.84
N THR A 224 -47.69 26.59 -27.28
CA THR A 224 -48.49 27.80 -26.98
C THR A 224 -48.35 28.90 -28.06
N ILE A 225 -49.42 29.10 -28.85
CA ILE A 225 -50.00 30.35 -29.41
C ILE A 225 -49.10 31.33 -30.24
N GLU A 226 -49.72 32.05 -31.19
CA GLU A 226 -49.07 32.79 -32.29
C GLU A 226 -48.95 34.33 -32.15
N ALA A 227 -47.95 34.88 -32.89
CA ALA A 227 -47.95 36.19 -33.60
C ALA A 227 -47.95 37.52 -32.79
N PRO A 228 -47.59 38.69 -33.40
CA PRO A 228 -47.19 38.97 -34.80
C PRO A 228 -45.78 39.61 -34.98
N VAL A 229 -45.42 40.02 -36.22
CA VAL A 229 -44.07 40.45 -36.68
C VAL A 229 -44.06 41.81 -37.41
N PRO A 230 -42.96 42.58 -37.28
CA PRO A 230 -42.30 43.36 -38.36
C PRO A 230 -40.74 43.22 -38.31
N GLU A 231 -39.86 43.58 -39.28
CA GLU A 231 -39.96 44.10 -40.67
C GLU A 231 -38.64 43.84 -41.49
N SER A 232 -38.34 44.63 -42.53
CA SER A 232 -37.18 44.60 -43.49
C SER A 232 -35.78 44.93 -42.91
N ALA A 233 -34.62 44.40 -43.37
CA ALA A 233 -33.92 44.41 -44.70
C ALA A 233 -33.26 45.77 -45.09
N PRO A 234 -32.19 45.91 -45.95
CA PRO A 234 -31.51 44.96 -46.87
C PRO A 234 -29.91 44.99 -46.87
N PRO A 235 -29.19 44.29 -47.80
CA PRO A 235 -27.70 44.26 -47.96
C PRO A 235 -27.21 44.87 -49.33
N PRO A 236 -25.97 44.66 -49.90
CA PRO A 236 -24.69 44.06 -49.44
C PRO A 236 -23.54 45.13 -49.38
N PRO A 237 -22.42 45.27 -50.17
CA PRO A 237 -21.80 44.56 -51.33
C PRO A 237 -20.31 44.08 -51.11
N SER A 238 -19.46 44.00 -52.15
CA SER A 238 -18.05 43.48 -52.13
C SER A 238 -17.18 43.96 -53.32
N ILE A 239 -15.82 43.88 -53.27
CA ILE A 239 -14.85 43.80 -54.43
C ILE A 239 -13.35 43.62 -53.98
N PRO A 240 -12.39 43.09 -54.82
CA PRO A 240 -11.13 42.46 -54.34
C PRO A 240 -9.75 43.07 -54.82
N PRO A 241 -8.78 42.41 -55.55
CA PRO A 241 -7.36 42.32 -55.08
C PRO A 241 -6.23 42.68 -56.10
N ALA A 242 -4.93 42.55 -55.73
CA ALA A 242 -3.82 41.89 -56.53
C ALA A 242 -2.34 42.27 -56.15
N ALA A 243 -1.39 41.44 -56.63
CA ALA A 243 -0.02 41.74 -57.13
C ALA A 243 1.29 41.34 -56.34
N THR A 244 2.30 40.90 -57.12
CA THR A 244 3.69 40.42 -56.85
C THR A 244 4.53 40.54 -58.17
N PRO A 245 5.84 40.19 -58.32
CA PRO A 245 6.89 39.74 -57.37
C PRO A 245 8.00 40.82 -57.19
N PRO A 246 9.32 40.79 -57.59
CA PRO A 246 10.22 39.83 -58.30
C PRO A 246 11.40 39.31 -57.42
N ALA A 247 12.62 39.08 -57.96
CA ALA A 247 13.79 38.45 -57.26
C ALA A 247 15.19 38.89 -57.78
N ALA A 248 16.29 38.49 -57.10
CA ALA A 248 17.71 38.68 -57.51
C ALA A 248 18.70 37.66 -56.84
N ALA A 249 19.94 37.52 -57.36
CA ALA A 249 21.06 36.63 -56.91
C ALA A 249 22.41 37.05 -57.59
N PRO A 250 23.54 36.28 -57.60
CA PRO A 250 24.40 35.62 -56.58
C PRO A 250 25.85 36.26 -56.51
N PRO A 251 26.84 35.78 -55.68
CA PRO A 251 27.92 34.81 -56.08
C PRO A 251 28.39 33.84 -54.93
N VAL A 252 29.05 32.64 -55.04
CA VAL A 252 30.28 32.09 -55.73
C VAL A 252 31.62 32.43 -55.01
N PRO A 253 32.64 31.54 -54.78
CA PRO A 253 32.71 30.08 -54.43
C PRO A 253 33.82 29.70 -53.37
N ALA A 254 34.04 28.40 -53.10
CA ALA A 254 35.29 27.86 -52.47
C ALA A 254 35.67 26.45 -52.99
N ARG A 255 36.93 25.99 -52.78
CA ARG A 255 37.56 24.81 -53.43
C ARG A 255 37.85 23.61 -52.48
N PRO A 256 38.19 22.39 -53.00
CA PRO A 256 37.95 21.11 -52.32
C PRO A 256 39.17 20.44 -51.66
N ALA A 257 38.92 19.31 -50.97
CA ALA A 257 39.94 18.35 -50.54
C ALA A 257 39.50 16.88 -50.73
N ALA A 258 40.48 16.02 -51.03
CA ALA A 258 40.54 14.55 -50.93
C ALA A 258 39.29 13.67 -51.21
N ARG A 259 39.41 12.81 -52.24
CA ARG A 259 38.51 11.68 -52.51
C ARG A 259 39.07 10.41 -51.86
N ALA A 260 38.34 9.79 -50.94
CA ALA A 260 38.64 8.46 -50.41
C ALA A 260 37.59 7.45 -50.89
N THR A 261 38.01 6.26 -51.33
CA THR A 261 37.12 5.20 -51.83
C THR A 261 36.55 4.34 -50.71
N THR A 262 35.23 4.18 -50.70
CA THR A 262 34.51 3.17 -49.92
C THR A 262 33.69 2.27 -50.84
N GLN A 263 33.58 0.99 -50.48
CA GLN A 263 32.76 0.01 -51.20
C GLN A 263 31.27 0.21 -50.89
N PRO A 264 30.35 -0.17 -51.79
CA PRO A 264 28.92 -0.20 -51.47
C PRO A 264 28.64 -1.30 -50.41
N PRO A 265 27.81 -1.03 -49.38
CA PRO A 265 27.35 -2.07 -48.47
C PRO A 265 26.37 -3.04 -49.17
N PRO A 266 26.18 -4.26 -48.65
CA PRO A 266 25.26 -5.24 -49.22
C PRO A 266 23.79 -4.78 -49.11
N SER A 267 22.95 -5.31 -50.01
CA SER A 267 21.51 -5.05 -50.10
C SER A 267 20.81 -5.07 -48.74
N SER A 268 20.27 -3.93 -48.32
CA SER A 268 19.31 -3.88 -47.22
C SER A 268 18.04 -4.66 -47.60
N LEU A 269 17.49 -5.41 -46.65
CA LEU A 269 16.12 -5.90 -46.76
C LEU A 269 15.15 -4.70 -46.82
N PRO A 270 14.01 -4.82 -47.54
CA PRO A 270 13.03 -3.75 -47.58
C PRO A 270 12.49 -3.47 -46.17
N ALA A 271 12.41 -2.19 -45.80
CA ALA A 271 11.86 -1.78 -44.51
C ALA A 271 10.41 -2.27 -44.37
N PRO A 272 9.96 -2.68 -43.17
CA PRO A 272 8.60 -3.13 -42.95
C PRO A 272 7.62 -2.00 -43.31
N ALA A 273 6.54 -2.34 -44.02
CA ALA A 273 5.50 -1.38 -44.40
C ALA A 273 4.96 -0.67 -43.14
N PRO A 274 4.75 0.67 -43.21
CA PRO A 274 4.39 1.47 -42.04
C PRO A 274 3.07 0.99 -41.41
N PRO A 275 2.92 1.14 -40.08
CA PRO A 275 1.71 0.71 -39.39
C PRO A 275 0.47 1.45 -39.92
N ALA A 276 -0.68 0.77 -39.88
CA ALA A 276 -1.95 1.36 -40.27
C ALA A 276 -2.27 2.60 -39.42
N ALA A 277 -2.90 3.61 -40.01
CA ALA A 277 -3.24 4.85 -39.30
C ALA A 277 -4.13 4.56 -38.08
N GLY A 278 -3.62 4.87 -36.88
CA GLY A 278 -4.29 4.59 -35.60
C GLY A 278 -3.90 3.27 -34.93
N ALA A 279 -2.94 2.51 -35.46
CA ALA A 279 -2.33 1.39 -34.75
C ALA A 279 -1.40 1.88 -33.61
N PHE A 280 -1.32 1.08 -32.54
CA PHE A 280 -0.43 1.30 -31.40
C PHE A 280 1.05 1.12 -31.80
N VAL A 281 1.95 1.84 -31.14
CA VAL A 281 3.40 1.85 -31.42
C VAL A 281 4.18 1.49 -30.16
N VAL A 282 4.92 0.39 -30.17
CA VAL A 282 5.77 -0.10 -29.07
C VAL A 282 7.17 0.54 -29.12
N PRO A 283 7.75 0.95 -27.98
CA PRO A 283 9.06 1.59 -27.94
C PRO A 283 10.22 0.59 -27.86
N GLY A 284 11.02 0.50 -28.94
CA GLY A 284 12.29 -0.22 -28.97
C GLY A 284 12.18 -1.76 -29.04
N PRO A 285 13.31 -2.46 -29.23
CA PRO A 285 13.34 -3.92 -29.20
C PRO A 285 13.30 -4.43 -27.76
N LEU A 286 12.39 -5.35 -27.47
CA LEU A 286 12.43 -6.17 -26.26
C LEU A 286 13.57 -7.21 -26.39
N ALA A 287 14.01 -7.80 -25.28
CA ALA A 287 14.92 -8.95 -25.34
C ALA A 287 14.10 -10.25 -25.32
N GLN A 288 14.00 -10.97 -26.45
CA GLN A 288 13.50 -12.35 -26.42
C GLN A 288 14.55 -13.24 -25.76
N VAL A 289 14.13 -14.01 -24.76
CA VAL A 289 15.00 -14.96 -24.03
C VAL A 289 14.63 -16.39 -24.43
N SER A 290 15.65 -17.23 -24.63
CA SER A 290 15.48 -18.65 -24.93
C SER A 290 16.60 -19.49 -24.34
N GLY A 291 16.33 -20.78 -24.10
CA GLY A 291 17.34 -21.73 -23.62
C GLY A 291 18.31 -22.16 -24.72
N ARG A 292 19.58 -22.35 -24.37
CA ARG A 292 20.61 -22.93 -25.23
C ARG A 292 21.52 -23.88 -24.46
N ALA A 293 22.35 -24.65 -25.16
CA ALA A 293 23.37 -25.47 -24.52
C ALA A 293 24.31 -24.59 -23.65
N GLY A 294 24.29 -24.82 -22.34
CA GLY A 294 25.12 -24.09 -21.36
C GLY A 294 24.56 -22.74 -20.88
N GLY A 295 23.27 -22.43 -21.04
CA GLY A 295 22.64 -21.25 -20.45
C GLY A 295 21.48 -20.70 -21.27
N ILE A 296 21.32 -19.37 -21.29
CA ILE A 296 20.34 -18.68 -22.14
C ILE A 296 20.98 -18.00 -23.36
N GLU A 297 20.15 -17.70 -24.34
CA GLU A 297 20.37 -16.72 -25.39
C GLU A 297 19.44 -15.53 -25.16
N GLN A 298 19.88 -14.32 -25.51
CA GLN A 298 19.06 -13.12 -25.50
C GLN A 298 19.18 -12.44 -26.87
N LYS A 299 18.05 -12.18 -27.53
CA LYS A 299 17.98 -11.62 -28.88
C LYS A 299 17.08 -10.37 -28.93
N PRO A 300 17.47 -9.29 -29.62
CA PRO A 300 16.58 -8.16 -29.88
C PRO A 300 15.33 -8.62 -30.65
N PHE A 301 14.16 -8.21 -30.17
CA PHE A 301 12.86 -8.63 -30.68
C PHE A 301 11.97 -7.41 -30.99
N ASP A 302 11.60 -7.27 -32.27
CA ASP A 302 10.72 -6.19 -32.75
C ASP A 302 9.24 -6.59 -32.60
N LEU A 303 8.68 -6.32 -31.43
CA LEU A 303 7.26 -6.53 -31.15
C LEU A 303 6.34 -5.64 -32.02
N GLN A 304 6.83 -4.50 -32.53
CA GLN A 304 6.03 -3.63 -33.40
C GLN A 304 5.78 -4.27 -34.77
N SER A 305 6.70 -5.10 -35.27
CA SER A 305 6.55 -5.79 -36.56
C SER A 305 5.29 -6.66 -36.65
N HIS A 306 4.85 -7.24 -35.52
CA HIS A 306 3.69 -8.12 -35.38
C HIS A 306 2.35 -7.36 -35.29
N ILE A 307 2.36 -6.10 -34.81
CA ILE A 307 1.14 -5.33 -34.54
C ILE A 307 0.48 -4.85 -35.84
N GLY A 308 -0.84 -5.04 -35.95
CA GLY A 308 -1.63 -4.60 -37.11
C GLY A 308 -1.45 -5.43 -38.38
N ARG A 309 -0.90 -6.65 -38.28
CA ARG A 309 -0.65 -7.57 -39.41
C ARG A 309 -1.84 -8.49 -39.75
N GLY A 310 -3.05 -8.17 -39.29
CA GLY A 310 -4.25 -8.98 -39.55
C GLY A 310 -4.48 -10.13 -38.55
N ARG A 311 -3.53 -10.38 -37.62
CA ARG A 311 -3.76 -11.17 -36.41
C ARG A 311 -3.88 -10.25 -35.20
N PRO A 312 -4.78 -10.52 -34.23
CA PRO A 312 -4.77 -9.82 -32.96
C PRO A 312 -3.58 -10.30 -32.10
N VAL A 313 -3.12 -9.46 -31.18
CA VAL A 313 -1.95 -9.74 -30.33
C VAL A 313 -2.35 -9.67 -28.85
N ALA A 314 -1.87 -10.63 -28.07
CA ALA A 314 -2.07 -10.72 -26.63
C ALA A 314 -0.70 -10.65 -25.92
N LEU A 315 -0.51 -9.63 -25.10
CA LEU A 315 0.71 -9.45 -24.30
C LEU A 315 0.38 -9.79 -22.85
N LEU A 316 1.04 -10.82 -22.30
CA LEU A 316 0.80 -11.33 -20.95
C LEU A 316 1.96 -10.90 -20.05
N PHE A 317 1.81 -9.74 -19.41
CA PHE A 317 2.78 -9.22 -18.46
C PHE A 317 2.69 -9.98 -17.13
N TRP A 318 3.84 -10.42 -16.63
CA TRP A 318 3.95 -11.21 -15.40
C TRP A 318 5.25 -10.91 -14.65
N ALA A 319 5.37 -11.39 -13.41
CA ALA A 319 6.63 -11.46 -12.69
C ALA A 319 6.74 -12.76 -11.87
N PRO A 320 7.93 -13.37 -11.77
CA PRO A 320 8.15 -14.57 -10.99
C PRO A 320 8.17 -14.29 -9.48
N GLY A 321 7.78 -15.29 -8.69
CA GLY A 321 7.63 -15.18 -7.23
C GLY A 321 6.31 -14.52 -6.80
N TYR A 322 5.40 -14.26 -7.74
CA TYR A 322 4.06 -13.74 -7.49
C TYR A 322 3.04 -14.76 -7.99
N GLY A 323 2.63 -15.69 -7.12
CA GLY A 323 1.82 -16.86 -7.49
C GLY A 323 0.52 -16.55 -8.25
N VAL A 324 -0.12 -15.41 -7.99
CA VAL A 324 -1.30 -14.93 -8.75
C VAL A 324 -0.92 -14.47 -10.16
N SER A 325 0.24 -13.85 -10.34
CA SER A 325 0.76 -13.48 -11.67
C SER A 325 1.18 -14.69 -12.49
N GLU A 326 1.76 -15.70 -11.85
CA GLU A 326 2.18 -16.96 -12.46
C GLU A 326 0.96 -17.81 -12.86
N SER A 327 0.00 -17.97 -11.94
CA SER A 327 -1.28 -18.67 -12.19
C SER A 327 -2.09 -18.01 -13.29
N ALA A 328 -2.15 -16.66 -13.31
CA ALA A 328 -2.86 -15.93 -14.35
C ALA A 328 -2.17 -16.07 -15.72
N LEU A 329 -0.84 -16.06 -15.80
CA LEU A 329 -0.12 -16.33 -17.05
C LEU A 329 -0.51 -17.70 -17.62
N VAL A 330 -0.44 -18.76 -16.81
CA VAL A 330 -0.83 -20.13 -17.19
C VAL A 330 -2.29 -20.19 -17.65
N ALA A 331 -3.23 -19.69 -16.82
CA ALA A 331 -4.65 -19.76 -17.09
C ALA A 331 -5.06 -18.97 -18.34
N LEU A 332 -4.55 -17.73 -18.51
CA LEU A 332 -4.85 -16.88 -19.64
C LEU A 332 -4.24 -17.44 -20.94
N THR A 333 -3.00 -17.96 -20.91
CA THR A 333 -2.37 -18.54 -22.10
C THR A 333 -3.08 -19.81 -22.56
N HIS A 334 -3.37 -20.76 -21.67
CA HIS A 334 -4.12 -21.98 -22.04
C HIS A 334 -5.51 -21.66 -22.57
N TYR A 335 -6.21 -20.73 -21.93
CA TYR A 335 -7.52 -20.27 -22.37
C TYR A 335 -7.47 -19.64 -23.78
N ILE A 336 -6.54 -18.71 -24.03
CA ILE A 336 -6.37 -18.08 -25.34
C ILE A 336 -6.01 -19.13 -26.40
N ARG A 337 -5.10 -20.05 -26.09
CA ARG A 337 -4.70 -21.12 -27.02
C ARG A 337 -5.86 -22.05 -27.39
N GLY A 338 -6.72 -22.39 -26.43
CA GLY A 338 -7.85 -23.30 -26.64
C GLY A 338 -9.10 -22.63 -27.24
N GLN A 339 -9.40 -21.39 -26.88
CA GLN A 339 -10.68 -20.70 -27.20
C GLN A 339 -10.52 -19.52 -28.18
N ALA A 340 -9.30 -19.06 -28.43
CA ALA A 340 -9.00 -17.88 -29.24
C ALA A 340 -7.65 -18.00 -30.01
N PRO A 341 -7.35 -19.13 -30.70
CA PRO A 341 -6.04 -19.41 -31.32
C PRO A 341 -5.64 -18.46 -32.48
N GLN A 342 -6.52 -17.52 -32.87
CA GLN A 342 -6.21 -16.44 -33.80
C GLN A 342 -5.10 -15.53 -33.26
N TYR A 343 -5.05 -15.34 -31.94
CA TYR A 343 -4.06 -14.51 -31.26
C TYR A 343 -2.62 -14.95 -31.49
N GLU A 344 -1.73 -13.98 -31.64
CA GLU A 344 -0.31 -14.16 -31.37
C GLU A 344 -0.03 -13.75 -29.92
N MET A 345 0.72 -14.57 -29.17
CA MET A 345 0.88 -14.45 -27.72
C MET A 345 2.34 -14.24 -27.33
N PHE A 346 2.59 -13.29 -26.43
CA PHE A 346 3.92 -13.01 -25.87
C PHE A 346 3.83 -12.89 -24.35
N ALA A 347 4.63 -13.66 -23.62
CA ALA A 347 4.82 -13.45 -22.18
C ALA A 347 5.86 -12.35 -21.98
N ILE A 348 5.56 -11.34 -21.16
CA ILE A 348 6.46 -10.20 -20.93
C ILE A 348 6.83 -10.10 -19.45
N ALA A 349 8.12 -10.14 -19.13
CA ALA A 349 8.64 -9.93 -17.78
C ALA A 349 9.40 -8.61 -17.70
N GLY A 350 8.96 -7.69 -16.84
CA GLY A 350 9.68 -6.45 -16.55
C GLY A 350 10.87 -6.72 -15.62
N ARG A 351 12.09 -6.39 -16.05
CA ARG A 351 13.32 -6.73 -15.32
C ARG A 351 13.87 -5.54 -14.53
N ARG A 352 14.04 -5.74 -13.22
CA ARG A 352 14.72 -4.80 -12.32
C ARG A 352 16.25 -4.94 -12.44
N GLU A 353 16.99 -3.90 -12.05
CA GLU A 353 18.47 -3.87 -12.18
C GLU A 353 19.18 -4.95 -11.36
N ASP A 354 18.57 -5.42 -10.25
CA ASP A 354 19.05 -6.54 -9.43
C ASP A 354 18.74 -7.93 -10.03
N GLN A 355 17.96 -8.00 -11.10
CA GLN A 355 17.49 -9.27 -11.67
C GLN A 355 18.26 -9.66 -12.95
N ARG A 356 18.77 -10.90 -12.92
CA ARG A 356 19.37 -11.61 -14.06
C ARG A 356 18.27 -12.23 -14.94
N ALA A 357 18.45 -12.19 -16.26
CA ALA A 357 17.49 -12.76 -17.21
C ALA A 357 17.38 -14.29 -17.11
N GLU A 358 18.46 -14.95 -16.67
CA GLU A 358 18.49 -16.39 -16.36
C GLU A 358 17.40 -16.77 -15.36
N MET A 359 17.19 -15.97 -14.31
CA MET A 359 16.19 -16.26 -13.27
C MET A 359 14.76 -16.08 -13.81
N LEU A 360 14.55 -15.14 -14.74
CA LEU A 360 13.26 -14.99 -15.41
C LEU A 360 12.95 -16.19 -16.33
N TRP A 361 13.97 -16.70 -17.03
CA TRP A 361 13.87 -17.87 -17.89
C TRP A 361 13.68 -19.17 -17.10
N GLU A 362 14.41 -19.36 -16.00
CA GLU A 362 14.26 -20.48 -15.08
C GLU A 362 12.83 -20.52 -14.52
N SER A 363 12.32 -19.39 -13.99
CA SER A 363 10.93 -19.32 -13.51
C SER A 363 9.89 -19.49 -14.61
N PHE A 364 10.16 -19.05 -15.85
CA PHE A 364 9.26 -19.25 -16.99
C PHE A 364 9.12 -20.73 -17.37
N LEU A 365 10.23 -21.47 -17.37
CA LEU A 365 10.24 -22.92 -17.62
C LEU A 365 9.61 -23.76 -16.50
N MET A 366 9.38 -23.18 -15.32
CA MET A 366 8.70 -23.84 -14.20
C MET A 366 7.18 -23.84 -14.31
N LEU A 367 6.61 -23.08 -15.26
CA LEU A 367 5.18 -22.94 -15.44
C LEU A 367 4.68 -23.86 -16.57
N ASP A 368 3.46 -24.40 -16.42
CA ASP A 368 2.80 -25.19 -17.46
C ASP A 368 2.34 -24.28 -18.61
N LEU A 369 3.28 -23.98 -19.51
CA LEU A 369 3.10 -23.06 -20.63
C LEU A 369 3.37 -23.76 -21.97
N PRO A 370 2.71 -23.33 -23.06
CA PRO A 370 2.97 -23.88 -24.39
C PRO A 370 4.44 -23.67 -24.80
N PRO A 371 5.11 -24.68 -25.39
CA PRO A 371 6.55 -24.65 -25.69
C PRO A 371 6.94 -23.64 -26.79
N ASP A 372 5.95 -23.05 -27.46
CA ASP A 372 6.04 -22.02 -28.49
C ASP A 372 5.71 -20.61 -27.97
N LEU A 373 5.37 -20.45 -26.68
CA LEU A 373 5.19 -19.12 -26.07
C LEU A 373 6.54 -18.43 -25.89
N ALA A 374 6.74 -17.30 -26.56
CA ALA A 374 7.97 -16.52 -26.42
C ALA A 374 7.97 -15.70 -25.11
N LEU A 375 9.04 -15.83 -24.33
CA LEU A 375 9.37 -14.91 -23.24
C LEU A 375 10.12 -13.69 -23.78
N LEU A 376 9.55 -12.51 -23.56
CA LEU A 376 10.17 -11.21 -23.82
C LEU A 376 10.49 -10.53 -22.49
N VAL A 377 11.62 -9.82 -22.44
CA VAL A 377 12.07 -9.07 -21.27
C VAL A 377 12.03 -7.58 -21.56
N ASP A 378 11.32 -6.84 -20.70
CA ASP A 378 11.10 -5.40 -20.76
C ASP A 378 12.06 -4.69 -19.79
N ASP A 379 13.31 -4.52 -20.25
CA ASP A 379 14.37 -3.87 -19.50
C ASP A 379 14.02 -2.40 -19.20
N GLY A 380 14.08 -2.03 -17.92
CA GLY A 380 13.70 -0.68 -17.49
C GLY A 380 12.20 -0.37 -17.60
N PHE A 381 11.34 -1.38 -17.84
CA PHE A 381 9.88 -1.27 -17.91
C PHE A 381 9.39 -0.30 -19.02
N ALA A 382 10.09 -0.23 -20.16
CA ALA A 382 9.81 0.74 -21.22
C ALA A 382 8.43 0.50 -21.87
N VAL A 383 8.14 -0.75 -22.24
CA VAL A 383 6.86 -1.14 -22.86
C VAL A 383 5.73 -1.13 -21.81
N SER A 384 6.03 -1.60 -20.60
CA SER A 384 5.11 -1.59 -19.45
C SER A 384 4.62 -0.18 -19.13
N LYS A 385 5.52 0.80 -19.04
CA LYS A 385 5.17 2.21 -18.77
C LYS A 385 4.24 2.80 -19.83
N GLN A 386 4.46 2.52 -21.12
CA GLN A 386 3.62 3.07 -22.19
C GLN A 386 2.24 2.41 -22.27
N LEU A 387 2.10 1.14 -21.85
CA LEU A 387 0.82 0.43 -21.76
C LEU A 387 0.12 0.60 -20.39
N GLU A 388 0.62 1.50 -19.54
CA GLU A 388 0.20 1.69 -18.14
C GLU A 388 0.15 0.40 -17.31
N VAL A 389 1.07 -0.53 -17.58
CA VAL A 389 1.25 -1.75 -16.78
C VAL A 389 1.99 -1.38 -15.50
N THR A 390 1.21 -0.93 -14.51
CA THR A 390 1.68 -0.55 -13.16
C THR A 390 1.96 -1.74 -12.25
N ASP A 391 1.33 -2.88 -12.54
CA ASP A 391 1.22 -4.04 -11.67
C ASP A 391 0.90 -5.31 -12.49
N VAL A 392 1.27 -6.47 -11.96
CA VAL A 392 1.13 -7.79 -12.62
C VAL A 392 0.23 -8.74 -11.82
N PRO A 393 -0.50 -9.69 -12.45
CA PRO A 393 -0.55 -9.97 -13.90
C PRO A 393 -1.10 -8.78 -14.70
N ASN A 394 -0.89 -8.73 -16.01
CA ASN A 394 -1.61 -7.81 -16.89
C ASN A 394 -1.69 -8.36 -18.32
N LEU A 395 -2.89 -8.67 -18.79
CA LEU A 395 -3.19 -9.01 -20.18
C LEU A 395 -3.61 -7.75 -20.94
N VAL A 396 -2.82 -7.43 -21.94
CA VAL A 396 -3.10 -6.38 -22.93
C VAL A 396 -3.59 -7.05 -24.22
N LEU A 397 -4.73 -6.60 -24.75
CA LEU A 397 -5.25 -7.07 -26.04
C LEU A 397 -5.15 -5.97 -27.08
N ILE A 398 -4.58 -6.33 -28.24
CA ILE A 398 -4.48 -5.48 -29.42
C ILE A 398 -5.24 -6.19 -30.56
N ASP A 399 -6.10 -5.47 -31.28
CA ASP A 399 -6.90 -6.05 -32.36
C ASP A 399 -6.08 -6.34 -33.63
N ALA A 400 -6.69 -7.04 -34.59
CA ALA A 400 -6.07 -7.36 -35.88
C ALA A 400 -5.66 -6.15 -36.74
N LYS A 401 -6.17 -4.95 -36.41
CA LYS A 401 -5.84 -3.66 -37.06
C LYS A 401 -4.74 -2.90 -36.31
N GLY A 402 -4.27 -3.45 -35.19
CA GLY A 402 -3.21 -2.88 -34.36
C GLY A 402 -3.70 -1.90 -33.29
N ARG A 403 -5.01 -1.77 -33.06
CA ARG A 403 -5.55 -0.88 -32.03
C ARG A 403 -5.50 -1.56 -30.67
N LEU A 404 -5.01 -0.84 -29.66
CA LEU A 404 -5.16 -1.23 -28.25
C LEU A 404 -6.64 -1.33 -27.91
N VAL A 405 -7.11 -2.52 -27.53
CA VAL A 405 -8.48 -2.75 -27.07
C VAL A 405 -8.58 -2.55 -25.57
N VAL A 406 -7.65 -3.15 -24.82
CA VAL A 406 -7.62 -3.14 -23.35
C VAL A 406 -6.19 -3.27 -22.84
N SER A 407 -5.91 -2.59 -21.74
CA SER A 407 -4.84 -2.91 -20.80
C SER A 407 -5.49 -3.14 -19.44
N LYS A 408 -4.82 -3.85 -18.53
CA LYS A 408 -5.29 -4.16 -17.16
C LYS A 408 -6.42 -5.21 -17.09
N ILE A 409 -6.47 -6.18 -18.02
CA ILE A 409 -7.10 -7.49 -17.71
C ILE A 409 -6.14 -8.28 -16.79
N LYS A 410 -6.68 -9.00 -15.81
CA LYS A 410 -5.93 -9.60 -14.71
C LYS A 410 -6.31 -11.06 -14.43
N GLY A 411 -7.55 -11.44 -14.77
CA GLY A 411 -8.08 -12.81 -14.71
C GLY A 411 -9.21 -13.01 -15.73
N LEU A 412 -9.63 -14.26 -15.94
CA LEU A 412 -10.63 -14.62 -16.96
C LEU A 412 -12.05 -14.13 -16.64
N GLU A 413 -12.41 -14.13 -15.36
CA GLU A 413 -13.77 -13.78 -14.90
C GLU A 413 -13.95 -12.27 -14.65
N GLN A 414 -12.86 -11.48 -14.68
CA GLN A 414 -12.89 -10.04 -14.43
C GLN A 414 -13.88 -9.32 -15.37
N THR A 415 -14.81 -8.58 -14.77
CA THR A 415 -15.77 -7.75 -15.50
C THR A 415 -15.09 -6.53 -16.11
N VAL A 416 -15.23 -6.36 -17.43
CA VAL A 416 -14.80 -5.20 -18.20
C VAL A 416 -16.05 -4.41 -18.62
N THR A 417 -16.00 -3.07 -18.54
CA THR A 417 -17.16 -2.20 -18.86
C THR A 417 -16.88 -1.31 -20.05
N TYR A 418 -17.63 -1.49 -21.13
CA TYR A 418 -17.74 -0.54 -22.24
C TYR A 418 -19.20 -0.13 -22.39
N SER A 419 -19.50 1.16 -22.22
CA SER A 419 -20.86 1.65 -21.99
C SER A 419 -21.87 1.21 -23.07
N PRO A 420 -23.10 0.74 -22.72
CA PRO A 420 -23.63 0.52 -21.37
C PRO A 420 -23.41 -0.91 -20.83
N THR A 421 -22.59 -1.73 -21.50
CA THR A 421 -22.48 -3.17 -21.27
C THR A 421 -21.29 -3.59 -20.42
N GLN A 422 -21.55 -4.53 -19.51
CA GLN A 422 -20.52 -5.29 -18.80
C GLN A 422 -20.27 -6.64 -19.50
N ILE A 423 -19.01 -7.05 -19.60
CA ILE A 423 -18.59 -8.30 -20.23
C ILE A 423 -17.48 -8.96 -19.40
N ALA A 424 -17.50 -10.28 -19.22
CA ALA A 424 -16.37 -10.99 -18.61
C ALA A 424 -15.17 -10.97 -19.58
N ALA A 425 -13.95 -10.86 -19.06
CA ALA A 425 -12.72 -10.85 -19.87
C ALA A 425 -12.62 -12.05 -20.83
N GLU A 426 -13.02 -13.24 -20.40
CA GLU A 426 -13.09 -14.45 -21.23
C GLU A 426 -13.97 -14.29 -22.49
N LYS A 427 -15.10 -13.55 -22.40
CA LYS A 427 -15.98 -13.22 -23.55
C LYS A 427 -15.36 -12.15 -24.44
N LEU A 428 -14.71 -11.14 -23.85
CA LEU A 428 -14.03 -10.08 -24.59
C LEU A 428 -12.88 -10.62 -25.45
N ILE A 429 -12.06 -11.52 -24.89
CA ILE A 429 -10.99 -12.24 -25.60
C ILE A 429 -11.55 -12.98 -26.83
N ARG A 430 -12.61 -13.79 -26.66
CA ARG A 430 -13.25 -14.51 -27.79
C ARG A 430 -13.81 -13.57 -28.84
N ALA A 431 -14.43 -12.46 -28.44
CA ALA A 431 -14.98 -11.48 -29.37
C ALA A 431 -13.88 -10.82 -30.23
N VAL A 432 -12.80 -10.33 -29.62
CA VAL A 432 -11.70 -9.67 -30.35
C VAL A 432 -10.96 -10.65 -31.25
N ALA A 433 -10.80 -11.92 -30.84
CA ALA A 433 -10.27 -12.99 -31.68
C ALA A 433 -11.13 -13.27 -32.93
N GLN A 434 -12.45 -13.08 -32.83
CA GLN A 434 -13.41 -13.15 -33.93
C GLN A 434 -13.50 -11.84 -34.75
N GLY A 435 -12.58 -10.89 -34.52
CA GLY A 435 -12.51 -9.62 -35.24
C GLY A 435 -13.43 -8.51 -34.71
N ALA A 436 -14.08 -8.73 -33.56
CA ALA A 436 -14.93 -7.70 -32.95
C ALA A 436 -14.11 -6.45 -32.61
N SER A 437 -14.74 -5.30 -32.80
CA SER A 437 -14.18 -3.97 -32.55
C SER A 437 -14.99 -3.30 -31.44
N PRO A 438 -14.82 -3.69 -30.17
CA PRO A 438 -15.56 -3.08 -29.06
C PRO A 438 -15.27 -1.56 -29.00
N PRO A 439 -16.24 -0.74 -28.54
CA PRO A 439 -16.00 0.67 -28.30
C PRO A 439 -14.99 0.86 -27.15
N PRO A 440 -14.41 2.06 -26.99
CA PRO A 440 -13.44 2.33 -25.93
C PRO A 440 -13.95 1.91 -24.55
N ILE A 441 -13.12 1.15 -23.83
CA ILE A 441 -13.44 0.68 -22.49
C ILE A 441 -13.45 1.87 -21.55
N THR A 442 -14.62 2.14 -20.97
CA THR A 442 -14.85 3.30 -20.12
C THR A 442 -14.45 3.04 -18.67
N HIS A 443 -14.46 1.77 -18.23
CA HIS A 443 -14.02 1.38 -16.90
C HIS A 443 -13.56 -0.08 -16.86
N VAL A 444 -12.38 -0.30 -16.27
CA VAL A 444 -11.93 -1.62 -15.81
C VAL A 444 -11.84 -1.51 -14.29
N PRO A 445 -12.70 -2.19 -13.52
CA PRO A 445 -12.58 -2.26 -12.07
C PRO A 445 -11.20 -2.82 -11.68
N PRO A 446 -10.59 -2.34 -10.58
CA PRO A 446 -9.41 -2.98 -10.00
C PRO A 446 -9.71 -4.47 -9.81
N TYR A 447 -8.85 -5.34 -10.34
CA TYR A 447 -8.97 -6.76 -10.07
C TYR A 447 -8.50 -7.01 -8.65
N TYR A 448 -9.47 -7.15 -7.76
CA TYR A 448 -9.23 -7.79 -6.49
C TYR A 448 -9.64 -9.27 -6.62
N PRO A 449 -8.69 -10.23 -6.66
CA PRO A 449 -9.03 -11.65 -6.65
C PRO A 449 -9.76 -11.95 -5.34
N ALA A 450 -11.06 -12.11 -5.46
CA ALA A 450 -12.08 -12.21 -4.40
C ALA A 450 -13.48 -12.23 -5.03
N SER A 451 -13.64 -11.56 -6.18
CA SER A 451 -14.88 -11.47 -6.96
C SER A 451 -15.56 -12.83 -7.22
N GLU A 452 -14.79 -13.87 -7.44
CA GLU A 452 -15.26 -15.24 -7.67
C GLU A 452 -16.03 -15.82 -6.46
N LEU A 453 -15.87 -15.25 -5.27
CA LEU A 453 -16.64 -15.59 -4.06
C LEU A 453 -17.97 -14.83 -3.97
N TYR A 454 -18.17 -13.74 -4.72
CA TYR A 454 -19.31 -12.84 -4.56
C TYR A 454 -20.62 -13.56 -4.95
N GLY A 455 -21.62 -13.49 -4.07
CA GLY A 455 -22.85 -14.26 -4.18
C GLY A 455 -22.69 -15.77 -3.88
N GLY A 456 -21.47 -16.26 -3.67
CA GLY A 456 -21.17 -17.57 -3.11
C GLY A 456 -21.28 -17.57 -1.59
N CYS A 457 -21.12 -18.76 -0.98
CA CYS A 457 -20.99 -18.86 0.46
C CYS A 457 -19.53 -18.67 0.86
N ALA A 458 -19.29 -17.97 1.96
CA ALA A 458 -17.96 -17.76 2.51
C ALA A 458 -17.32 -19.12 2.85
N PRO A 459 -16.14 -19.48 2.30
CA PRO A 459 -15.49 -20.76 2.54
C PRO A 459 -15.24 -21.05 4.04
N GLU A 460 -15.44 -22.31 4.43
CA GLU A 460 -15.16 -22.78 5.78
C GLU A 460 -13.68 -23.08 5.97
N PHE A 461 -13.12 -22.66 7.10
CA PHE A 461 -11.73 -22.96 7.50
C PHE A 461 -11.60 -23.09 9.01
N THR A 462 -10.53 -23.73 9.48
CA THR A 462 -10.15 -23.76 10.91
C THR A 462 -8.72 -23.26 11.05
N LEU A 463 -8.50 -22.32 11.98
CA LEU A 463 -7.19 -21.79 12.35
C LEU A 463 -7.13 -21.56 13.86
N PRO A 464 -5.93 -21.56 14.48
CA PRO A 464 -5.78 -21.21 15.89
C PRO A 464 -6.00 -19.70 16.11
N GLU A 465 -6.60 -19.34 17.25
CA GLU A 465 -6.72 -17.96 17.70
C GLU A 465 -5.37 -17.46 18.25
N VAL A 466 -4.94 -16.25 17.86
CA VAL A 466 -3.55 -15.76 18.02
C VAL A 466 -3.09 -15.70 19.48
N ILE A 467 -3.97 -15.37 20.43
CA ILE A 467 -3.59 -15.14 21.84
C ILE A 467 -3.70 -16.42 22.69
N SER A 468 -4.66 -17.30 22.42
CA SER A 468 -4.90 -18.52 23.19
C SER A 468 -4.36 -19.79 22.55
N GLY A 469 -3.99 -19.75 21.26
CA GLY A 469 -3.54 -20.92 20.49
C GLY A 469 -4.63 -21.97 20.26
N LYS A 470 -5.91 -21.66 20.55
CA LYS A 470 -7.02 -22.60 20.42
C LYS A 470 -7.58 -22.56 18.99
N ASP A 471 -7.73 -23.73 18.37
CA ASP A 471 -8.44 -23.87 17.09
C ASP A 471 -9.89 -23.35 17.15
N VAL A 472 -10.25 -22.56 16.13
CA VAL A 472 -11.61 -22.06 15.90
C VAL A 472 -11.97 -22.22 14.42
N THR A 473 -13.10 -22.87 14.17
CA THR A 473 -13.68 -23.02 12.82
C THR A 473 -14.53 -21.79 12.47
N PHE A 474 -14.19 -21.12 11.38
CA PHE A 474 -15.00 -20.09 10.75
C PHE A 474 -15.84 -20.72 9.64
N THR A 475 -17.17 -20.73 9.80
CA THR A 475 -18.12 -21.40 8.89
C THR A 475 -18.85 -20.44 7.94
N GLY A 476 -18.46 -19.15 7.93
CA GLY A 476 -19.16 -18.07 7.23
C GLY A 476 -20.49 -17.64 7.86
N ARG A 477 -21.28 -18.57 8.40
CA ARG A 477 -22.65 -18.33 8.88
C ARG A 477 -22.70 -17.74 10.27
N SER A 478 -23.63 -16.81 10.47
CA SER A 478 -23.80 -16.13 11.75
C SER A 478 -24.62 -16.94 12.75
N THR A 479 -24.03 -17.25 13.90
CA THR A 479 -24.71 -17.96 15.01
C THR A 479 -25.71 -17.08 15.77
N ASN A 480 -25.61 -15.75 15.63
CA ASN A 480 -26.47 -14.77 16.30
C ASN A 480 -27.35 -13.96 15.33
N GLY A 481 -27.39 -14.34 14.04
CA GLY A 481 -28.25 -13.72 13.03
C GLY A 481 -27.80 -12.34 12.54
N ARG A 482 -26.62 -11.86 12.94
CA ARG A 482 -26.03 -10.57 12.50
C ARG A 482 -25.09 -10.74 11.31
N PRO A 483 -24.87 -9.72 10.46
CA PRO A 483 -23.81 -9.75 9.47
C PRO A 483 -22.43 -9.98 10.08
N THR A 484 -21.47 -10.44 9.27
CA THR A 484 -20.08 -10.69 9.71
C THR A 484 -19.11 -9.98 8.78
N LEU A 485 -18.19 -9.22 9.37
CA LEU A 485 -17.00 -8.70 8.70
C LEU A 485 -15.85 -9.70 8.89
N LEU A 486 -15.27 -10.20 7.81
CA LEU A 486 -14.07 -11.04 7.85
C LEU A 486 -12.88 -10.26 7.28
N MET A 487 -12.01 -9.76 8.15
CA MET A 487 -10.90 -8.86 7.80
C MET A 487 -9.54 -9.56 7.82
N PHE A 488 -8.93 -9.72 6.64
CA PHE A 488 -7.53 -10.13 6.50
C PHE A 488 -6.62 -8.92 6.72
N TRP A 489 -5.61 -9.07 7.58
CA TRP A 489 -4.74 -7.96 8.00
C TRP A 489 -3.33 -8.45 8.40
N SER A 490 -2.41 -7.52 8.61
CA SER A 490 -1.09 -7.81 9.17
C SER A 490 -0.65 -6.69 10.12
N SER A 491 0.09 -7.00 11.17
CA SER A 491 0.53 -6.02 12.17
C SER A 491 1.54 -4.99 11.64
N THR A 492 2.25 -5.33 10.56
CA THR A 492 3.16 -4.45 9.82
C THR A 492 2.53 -3.82 8.57
N CYS A 493 1.24 -4.08 8.31
CA CYS A 493 0.51 -3.47 7.20
C CYS A 493 0.02 -2.08 7.60
N ARG A 494 0.61 -1.03 7.00
CA ARG A 494 0.30 0.36 7.31
C ARG A 494 -1.16 0.77 7.05
N HIS A 495 -1.75 0.31 5.95
CA HIS A 495 -3.18 0.51 5.69
C HIS A 495 -4.08 -0.15 6.76
N CYS A 496 -3.66 -1.31 7.28
CA CYS A 496 -4.34 -1.99 8.38
C CYS A 496 -4.22 -1.19 9.69
N GLN A 497 -3.07 -0.55 9.92
CA GLN A 497 -2.87 0.35 11.06
C GLN A 497 -3.74 1.62 10.98
N LYS A 498 -4.15 2.08 9.79
CA LYS A 498 -5.16 3.15 9.59
C LYS A 498 -6.60 2.66 9.77
N GLU A 499 -6.92 1.45 9.26
CA GLU A 499 -8.29 0.90 9.30
C GLU A 499 -8.72 0.41 10.70
N ILE A 500 -7.86 -0.36 11.39
CA ILE A 500 -8.23 -1.04 12.63
C ILE A 500 -8.66 -0.08 13.76
N PRO A 501 -8.00 1.08 14.00
CA PRO A 501 -8.47 2.05 14.99
C PRO A 501 -9.88 2.61 14.70
N GLN A 502 -10.23 2.79 13.42
CA GLN A 502 -11.56 3.25 13.01
C GLN A 502 -12.61 2.16 13.25
N LEU A 503 -12.30 0.91 12.89
CA LEU A 503 -13.17 -0.24 13.15
C LEU A 503 -13.39 -0.44 14.66
N LEU A 504 -12.35 -0.25 15.48
CA LEU A 504 -12.46 -0.26 16.93
C LEU A 504 -13.33 0.86 17.48
N ALA A 505 -13.24 2.07 16.91
CA ALA A 505 -14.11 3.18 17.31
C ALA A 505 -15.57 2.89 16.97
N HIS A 506 -15.86 2.43 15.74
CA HIS A 506 -17.22 2.17 15.28
C HIS A 506 -17.86 0.94 15.98
N VAL A 507 -17.10 -0.13 16.24
CA VAL A 507 -17.57 -1.29 17.05
C VAL A 507 -17.88 -0.88 18.50
N ARG A 508 -17.19 0.13 19.04
CA ARG A 508 -17.44 0.66 20.40
C ARG A 508 -18.65 1.60 20.46
N SER A 509 -19.02 2.29 19.36
CA SER A 509 -20.24 3.11 19.28
C SER A 509 -21.49 2.33 18.87
N HIS A 510 -21.34 1.25 18.09
CA HIS A 510 -22.44 0.40 17.59
C HIS A 510 -22.32 -1.05 18.12
N PRO A 511 -22.38 -1.26 19.46
CA PRO A 511 -22.03 -2.54 20.09
C PRO A 511 -23.03 -3.65 19.75
N GLY A 512 -22.65 -4.50 18.79
CA GLY A 512 -23.41 -5.70 18.44
C GLY A 512 -24.43 -5.52 17.33
N GLU A 513 -24.23 -4.59 16.40
CA GLU A 513 -24.97 -4.58 15.13
C GLU A 513 -24.47 -5.65 14.15
N TYR A 514 -23.17 -5.96 14.21
CA TYR A 514 -22.50 -6.97 13.39
C TYR A 514 -21.44 -7.74 14.20
N ASN A 515 -20.94 -8.83 13.61
CA ASN A 515 -19.79 -9.59 14.09
C ASN A 515 -18.52 -9.15 13.37
N VAL A 516 -17.37 -9.22 14.04
CA VAL A 516 -16.05 -9.12 13.40
C VAL A 516 -15.28 -10.40 13.69
N VAL A 517 -14.62 -10.91 12.67
CA VAL A 517 -13.53 -11.89 12.77
C VAL A 517 -12.38 -11.34 11.93
N SER A 518 -11.15 -11.42 12.41
CA SER A 518 -10.00 -11.02 11.59
C SER A 518 -8.94 -12.11 11.50
N VAL A 519 -8.24 -12.15 10.37
CA VAL A 519 -7.24 -13.16 10.03
C VAL A 519 -5.90 -12.45 9.90
N ALA A 520 -4.97 -12.75 10.81
CA ALA A 520 -3.65 -12.15 10.88
C ALA A 520 -2.66 -12.94 10.02
N MET A 521 -2.18 -12.33 8.94
CA MET A 521 -1.08 -12.85 8.12
C MET A 521 0.25 -12.67 8.87
N ILE A 522 0.66 -13.69 9.62
CA ILE A 522 1.88 -13.68 10.43
C ILE A 522 3.04 -14.29 9.64
N LYS A 523 4.02 -13.45 9.26
CA LYS A 523 5.19 -13.92 8.50
C LYS A 523 6.16 -14.71 9.39
N PRO A 524 6.97 -15.63 8.84
CA PRO A 524 8.05 -16.27 9.58
C PRO A 524 9.01 -15.25 10.21
N ASP A 525 9.46 -15.56 11.42
CA ASP A 525 10.41 -14.72 12.16
C ASP A 525 11.78 -14.67 11.46
N ARG A 526 12.42 -13.50 11.49
CA ARG A 526 13.63 -13.23 10.70
C ARG A 526 14.92 -13.62 11.44
N PRO A 527 16.00 -14.00 10.71
CA PRO A 527 17.31 -14.33 11.31
C PRO A 527 18.01 -13.20 12.07
N ASP A 528 17.59 -11.94 11.90
CA ASP A 528 18.07 -10.78 12.66
C ASP A 528 17.29 -10.54 13.97
N GLY A 529 16.42 -11.48 14.36
CA GLY A 529 15.63 -11.43 15.59
C GLY A 529 14.35 -10.60 15.49
N PHE A 530 13.95 -10.14 14.30
CA PHE A 530 12.61 -9.55 14.16
C PHE A 530 11.54 -10.66 14.19
N SER A 531 10.71 -10.66 15.24
CA SER A 531 9.60 -11.60 15.39
C SER A 531 8.26 -10.95 15.01
N HIS A 532 7.66 -11.42 13.91
CA HIS A 532 6.41 -10.86 13.41
C HIS A 532 5.21 -11.31 14.26
N ARG A 533 5.31 -12.50 14.87
CA ARG A 533 4.37 -12.99 15.87
C ARG A 533 4.27 -12.06 17.08
N LYS A 534 5.40 -11.72 17.72
CA LYS A 534 5.45 -10.82 18.89
C LYS A 534 4.87 -9.43 18.57
N VAL A 535 5.17 -8.87 17.40
CA VAL A 535 4.59 -7.60 16.94
C VAL A 535 3.07 -7.70 16.77
N THR A 536 2.55 -8.84 16.29
CA THR A 536 1.12 -9.07 16.10
C THR A 536 0.36 -9.22 17.43
N GLU A 537 0.85 -10.05 18.34
CA GLU A 537 0.30 -10.22 19.70
C GLU A 537 0.27 -8.88 20.47
N ALA A 538 1.37 -8.12 20.38
CA ALA A 538 1.45 -6.78 20.96
C ALA A 538 0.43 -5.82 20.33
N TYR A 539 0.27 -5.82 19.00
CA TYR A 539 -0.68 -4.94 18.31
C TYR A 539 -2.14 -5.22 18.74
N ILE A 540 -2.53 -6.51 18.83
CA ILE A 540 -3.86 -6.94 19.30
C ILE A 540 -4.13 -6.40 20.71
N LYS A 541 -3.17 -6.63 21.62
CA LYS A 541 -3.23 -6.22 23.04
C LYS A 541 -3.24 -4.70 23.22
N ASN A 542 -2.41 -3.97 22.48
CA ASN A 542 -2.21 -2.52 22.65
C ASN A 542 -3.36 -1.67 22.09
N ASN A 543 -4.07 -2.15 21.07
CA ASN A 543 -5.28 -1.50 20.57
C ASN A 543 -6.54 -1.93 21.34
N GLY A 544 -6.44 -3.01 22.13
CA GLY A 544 -7.56 -3.60 22.84
C GLY A 544 -8.61 -4.14 21.87
N ILE A 545 -8.17 -5.00 20.95
CA ILE A 545 -9.05 -5.64 19.96
C ILE A 545 -10.02 -6.59 20.69
N PRO A 546 -11.35 -6.39 20.59
CA PRO A 546 -12.33 -7.16 21.36
C PRO A 546 -12.88 -8.38 20.62
N TRP A 547 -12.48 -8.58 19.36
CA TRP A 547 -13.03 -9.62 18.46
C TRP A 547 -12.02 -10.75 18.22
N LEU A 548 -12.51 -11.84 17.62
CA LEU A 548 -11.72 -13.04 17.32
C LEU A 548 -10.63 -12.75 16.28
N VAL A 549 -9.37 -13.03 16.62
CA VAL A 549 -8.23 -12.92 15.71
C VAL A 549 -7.61 -14.29 15.45
N LEU A 550 -7.66 -14.76 14.21
CA LEU A 550 -7.14 -16.05 13.77
C LEU A 550 -5.74 -15.90 13.17
N ASP A 551 -4.89 -16.89 13.41
CA ASP A 551 -3.50 -16.95 12.96
C ASP A 551 -3.41 -17.65 11.60
N ASP A 552 -3.07 -16.90 10.54
CA ASP A 552 -2.80 -17.47 9.21
C ASP A 552 -1.32 -17.37 8.84
N SER A 553 -0.45 -17.77 9.77
CA SER A 553 0.98 -18.00 9.47
C SER A 553 1.22 -19.11 8.44
N SER A 554 0.20 -19.91 8.15
CA SER A 554 0.19 -20.91 7.08
C SER A 554 -0.10 -20.36 5.68
N GLY A 555 -0.75 -19.19 5.57
CA GLY A 555 -1.31 -18.67 4.31
C GLY A 555 -2.58 -19.37 3.81
N TYR A 556 -3.04 -20.44 4.47
CA TYR A 556 -4.18 -21.25 4.03
C TYR A 556 -5.48 -20.45 3.88
N ALA A 557 -5.84 -19.61 4.86
CA ALA A 557 -7.08 -18.83 4.77
C ALA A 557 -6.96 -17.70 3.74
N THR A 558 -5.78 -17.08 3.63
CA THR A 558 -5.42 -16.08 2.62
C THR A 558 -5.60 -16.65 1.21
N ASP A 559 -5.01 -17.82 0.93
CA ASP A 559 -5.11 -18.50 -0.35
C ASP A 559 -6.52 -19.03 -0.63
N LEU A 560 -7.26 -19.47 0.39
CA LEU A 560 -8.65 -19.91 0.26
C LEU A 560 -9.57 -18.74 -0.14
N TYR A 561 -9.37 -17.56 0.45
CA TYR A 561 -10.12 -16.34 0.14
C TYR A 561 -9.53 -15.50 -1.01
N LYS A 562 -8.41 -15.95 -1.60
CA LYS A 562 -7.68 -15.31 -2.71
C LYS A 562 -7.09 -13.92 -2.41
N VAL A 563 -6.91 -13.60 -1.14
CA VAL A 563 -6.43 -12.29 -0.66
C VAL A 563 -4.97 -12.05 -1.08
N VAL A 564 -4.71 -10.91 -1.74
CA VAL A 564 -3.38 -10.54 -2.30
C VAL A 564 -2.75 -9.31 -1.66
N SER A 565 -3.50 -8.58 -0.83
CA SER A 565 -3.08 -7.39 -0.11
C SER A 565 -3.80 -7.31 1.22
N THR A 566 -3.44 -6.35 2.06
CA THR A 566 -4.17 -6.07 3.30
C THR A 566 -4.30 -4.55 3.54
N PRO A 567 -5.37 -4.08 4.21
CA PRO A 567 -6.49 -4.85 4.74
C PRO A 567 -7.41 -5.35 3.62
N THR A 568 -8.13 -6.45 3.86
CA THR A 568 -9.24 -6.88 2.99
C THR A 568 -10.37 -7.44 3.83
N THR A 569 -11.52 -6.76 3.80
CA THR A 569 -12.67 -7.00 4.67
C THR A 569 -13.85 -7.49 3.83
N PHE A 570 -14.11 -8.79 3.88
CA PHE A 570 -15.28 -9.39 3.25
C PHE A 570 -16.55 -9.06 4.04
N LEU A 571 -17.59 -8.65 3.32
CA LEU A 571 -18.90 -8.31 3.85
C LEU A 571 -19.82 -9.53 3.70
N ILE A 572 -20.06 -10.25 4.79
CA ILE A 572 -20.75 -11.55 4.78
C ILE A 572 -22.13 -11.42 5.44
N SER A 573 -23.18 -11.85 4.74
CA SER A 573 -24.56 -11.79 5.24
C SER A 573 -24.77 -12.71 6.46
N PRO A 574 -25.83 -12.53 7.26
CA PRO A 574 -26.16 -13.45 8.36
C PRO A 574 -26.19 -14.93 7.96
N GLY A 575 -26.64 -15.20 6.73
CA GLY A 575 -26.72 -16.55 6.17
C GLY A 575 -25.37 -17.14 5.73
N GLY A 576 -24.28 -16.37 5.74
CA GLY A 576 -22.96 -16.78 5.29
C GLY A 576 -22.68 -16.58 3.80
N GLN A 577 -23.42 -15.69 3.12
CA GLN A 577 -23.17 -15.33 1.72
C GLN A 577 -22.20 -14.14 1.64
N VAL A 578 -21.15 -14.24 0.82
CA VAL A 578 -20.27 -13.08 0.55
C VAL A 578 -21.01 -12.11 -0.36
N MET A 579 -21.19 -10.87 0.08
CA MET A 579 -21.95 -9.85 -0.67
C MET A 579 -21.05 -8.79 -1.33
N ASP A 580 -19.92 -8.48 -0.71
CA ASP A 580 -18.92 -7.54 -1.23
C ASP A 580 -17.59 -7.73 -0.46
N ALA A 581 -16.55 -6.97 -0.82
CA ALA A 581 -15.32 -6.85 -0.03
C ALA A 581 -14.67 -5.46 -0.20
N TRP A 582 -14.20 -4.89 0.91
CA TRP A 582 -13.37 -3.69 0.91
C TRP A 582 -11.88 -4.08 0.90
N TYR A 583 -11.08 -3.44 0.05
CA TYR A 583 -9.65 -3.74 -0.16
C TYR A 583 -8.74 -2.51 0.02
N TYR A 584 -9.25 -1.50 0.73
CA TYR A 584 -8.60 -0.22 1.01
C TYR A 584 -8.99 0.25 2.43
N PRO A 585 -8.17 1.07 3.11
CA PRO A 585 -8.54 1.67 4.37
C PRO A 585 -9.52 2.84 4.16
N HIS A 586 -10.43 3.02 5.09
CA HIS A 586 -11.37 4.13 5.16
C HIS A 586 -10.77 5.32 5.92
N GLU A 587 -11.57 6.38 6.10
CA GLU A 587 -11.24 7.55 6.93
C GLU A 587 -12.33 7.90 7.95
N SER A 588 -13.58 7.56 7.63
CA SER A 588 -14.61 7.17 8.60
C SER A 588 -15.35 5.95 8.05
N LEU A 589 -15.73 5.05 8.94
CA LEU A 589 -16.56 3.89 8.62
C LEU A 589 -18.06 4.17 8.67
N ASP A 590 -18.51 5.30 9.23
CA ASP A 590 -19.94 5.48 9.57
C ASP A 590 -20.86 5.41 8.34
N ALA A 591 -20.50 6.12 7.27
CA ALA A 591 -21.22 6.07 6.00
C ALA A 591 -21.14 4.69 5.31
N PRO A 592 -19.95 4.14 4.95
CA PRO A 592 -19.86 2.86 4.24
C PRO A 592 -20.40 1.68 5.06
N MET A 593 -20.26 1.69 6.39
CA MET A 593 -20.84 0.67 7.26
C MET A 593 -22.37 0.73 7.25
N SER A 594 -22.98 1.92 7.31
CA SER A 594 -24.44 2.04 7.25
C SER A 594 -25.03 1.51 5.94
N GLU A 595 -24.37 1.77 4.80
CA GLU A 595 -24.77 1.21 3.51
C GLU A 595 -24.54 -0.31 3.43
N ALA A 596 -23.39 -0.79 3.89
CA ALA A 596 -23.08 -2.21 3.93
C ALA A 596 -24.09 -2.98 4.78
N LEU A 597 -24.36 -2.54 6.01
CA LEU A 597 -25.30 -3.21 6.92
C LEU A 597 -26.73 -3.22 6.36
N ALA A 598 -27.17 -2.17 5.66
CA ALA A 598 -28.46 -2.17 4.98
C ALA A 598 -28.55 -3.27 3.91
N ARG A 599 -27.51 -3.43 3.07
CA ARG A 599 -27.42 -4.49 2.06
C ARG A 599 -27.33 -5.89 2.70
N LEU A 600 -26.47 -6.05 3.70
CA LEU A 600 -26.20 -7.34 4.36
C LEU A 600 -27.40 -7.89 5.12
N ASN A 601 -28.16 -7.03 5.80
CA ASN A 601 -29.36 -7.44 6.54
C ASN A 601 -30.54 -7.80 5.62
N ALA A 602 -30.59 -7.27 4.39
CA ALA A 602 -31.55 -7.72 3.37
C ALA A 602 -31.25 -9.16 2.88
N ALA A 603 -29.98 -9.57 2.89
CA ALA A 603 -29.51 -10.89 2.45
C ALA A 603 -29.56 -11.97 3.55
N ALA A 604 -30.61 -11.96 4.39
CA ALA A 604 -30.76 -12.83 5.56
C ALA A 604 -31.05 -14.33 5.27
N GLY A 605 -31.13 -14.73 3.99
CA GLY A 605 -31.33 -16.13 3.60
C GLY A 605 -30.10 -17.00 3.90
N ALA A 606 -30.29 -18.15 4.54
CA ALA A 606 -29.21 -19.09 4.83
C ALA A 606 -28.49 -19.53 3.54
N CYS A 607 -27.20 -19.21 3.43
CA CYS A 607 -26.43 -19.52 2.24
C CYS A 607 -26.29 -21.03 2.09
N ARG A 608 -26.73 -21.51 0.92
CA ARG A 608 -26.50 -22.87 0.46
C ARG A 608 -25.41 -22.77 -0.59
N SER A 609 -24.36 -23.58 -0.47
CA SER A 609 -23.43 -23.73 -1.58
C SER A 609 -24.24 -24.06 -2.83
N ARG A 610 -23.93 -23.39 -3.95
CA ARG A 610 -24.37 -23.87 -5.26
C ARG A 610 -23.92 -25.33 -5.32
N GLN A 611 -24.86 -26.27 -5.45
CA GLN A 611 -24.52 -27.70 -5.50
C GLN A 611 -23.38 -27.87 -6.50
N GLU A 612 -22.35 -28.62 -6.10
CA GLU A 612 -21.18 -28.90 -6.94
C GLU A 612 -21.67 -29.58 -8.22
N GLY A 613 -21.83 -28.78 -9.28
CA GLY A 613 -22.43 -29.16 -10.56
C GLY A 613 -21.47 -30.00 -11.40
N GLY A 614 -20.99 -31.09 -10.80
CA GLY A 614 -19.65 -31.59 -11.04
C GLY A 614 -18.63 -30.63 -10.44
N ALA A 615 -18.06 -30.98 -9.29
CA ALA A 615 -16.66 -30.64 -9.08
C ALA A 615 -15.89 -31.36 -10.19
N THR A 616 -15.46 -30.62 -11.22
CA THR A 616 -14.61 -31.18 -12.28
C THR A 616 -13.36 -31.70 -11.59
N LYS A 617 -13.23 -33.04 -11.47
CA LYS A 617 -11.98 -33.66 -11.02
C LYS A 617 -10.84 -33.01 -11.78
N THR A 618 -9.76 -32.64 -11.09
CA THR A 618 -8.65 -31.93 -11.70
C THR A 618 -7.88 -32.89 -12.60
N PHE A 619 -8.38 -33.10 -13.83
CA PHE A 619 -7.93 -34.08 -14.80
C PHE A 619 -6.56 -33.70 -15.39
N PHE A 620 -5.50 -33.77 -14.61
CA PHE A 620 -4.14 -33.69 -15.11
C PHE A 620 -3.57 -35.10 -15.32
N SER A 621 -3.14 -35.39 -16.54
CA SER A 621 -2.42 -36.61 -16.87
C SER A 621 -0.92 -36.32 -16.89
N VAL A 622 -0.15 -36.93 -15.99
CA VAL A 622 1.31 -36.84 -16.02
C VAL A 622 1.88 -37.69 -17.16
N LEU A 623 3.05 -37.31 -17.68
CA LEU A 623 3.80 -38.18 -18.59
C LEU A 623 4.60 -39.19 -17.75
N GLY A 624 4.39 -40.48 -18.00
CA GLY A 624 5.20 -41.55 -17.42
C GLY A 624 6.60 -41.59 -18.03
N ALA A 625 7.49 -42.36 -17.41
CA ALA A 625 8.87 -42.56 -17.89
C ALA A 625 8.98 -43.36 -19.21
N ASP A 626 7.83 -43.76 -19.79
CA ASP A 626 7.67 -44.42 -21.09
C ASP A 626 6.89 -43.55 -22.11
N ASP A 627 6.87 -42.23 -21.90
CA ASP A 627 6.13 -41.20 -22.64
C ASP A 627 4.60 -41.39 -22.69
N ARG A 628 4.03 -42.33 -21.90
CA ARG A 628 2.58 -42.52 -21.84
C ARG A 628 1.93 -41.53 -20.88
N LYS A 629 0.78 -40.99 -21.27
CA LYS A 629 -0.07 -40.20 -20.36
C LYS A 629 -0.75 -41.12 -19.34
N VAL A 630 -0.42 -40.94 -18.06
CA VAL A 630 -1.07 -41.63 -16.93
C VAL A 630 -2.05 -40.65 -16.28
N ALA A 631 -3.33 -41.01 -16.26
CA ALA A 631 -4.37 -40.24 -15.56
C ALA A 631 -4.33 -40.58 -14.07
N LEU A 632 -4.41 -39.59 -13.18
CA LEU A 632 -4.32 -39.82 -11.75
C LEU A 632 -5.45 -40.73 -11.22
N GLU A 633 -6.61 -40.71 -11.88
CA GLU A 633 -7.74 -41.61 -11.59
C GLU A 633 -7.40 -43.11 -11.75
N SER A 634 -6.44 -43.47 -12.62
CA SER A 634 -6.04 -44.87 -12.77
C SER A 634 -5.07 -45.35 -11.67
N LEU A 635 -4.73 -44.48 -10.72
CA LEU A 635 -3.89 -44.76 -9.56
C LEU A 635 -4.64 -44.59 -8.23
N ALA A 636 -5.96 -44.34 -8.30
CA ALA A 636 -6.81 -43.93 -7.18
C ALA A 636 -7.81 -45.02 -6.72
N ASP A 637 -7.51 -46.30 -7.02
CA ASP A 637 -8.24 -47.47 -6.51
C ASP A 637 -7.89 -47.80 -5.04
N ARG A 638 -6.73 -47.32 -4.59
CA ARG A 638 -6.21 -47.38 -3.21
C ARG A 638 -5.84 -45.96 -2.72
N PRO A 639 -5.68 -45.74 -1.40
CA PRO A 639 -5.06 -44.51 -0.89
C PRO A 639 -3.67 -44.34 -1.52
N ALA A 640 -3.44 -43.20 -2.16
CA ALA A 640 -2.25 -42.92 -2.97
C ALA A 640 -1.51 -41.68 -2.46
N LEU A 641 -0.18 -41.79 -2.34
CA LEU A 641 0.71 -40.66 -2.08
C LEU A 641 1.21 -40.11 -3.42
N VAL A 642 0.88 -38.86 -3.72
CA VAL A 642 1.35 -38.16 -4.92
C VAL A 642 2.51 -37.25 -4.54
N HIS A 643 3.72 -37.59 -4.95
CA HIS A 643 4.92 -36.78 -4.73
C HIS A 643 5.27 -36.00 -6.00
N LEU A 644 5.18 -34.67 -5.94
CA LEU A 644 5.54 -33.77 -7.03
C LEU A 644 6.97 -33.25 -6.79
N TRP A 645 7.90 -33.63 -7.66
CA TRP A 645 9.33 -33.37 -7.48
C TRP A 645 10.01 -33.05 -8.81
N ALA A 646 11.26 -32.59 -8.73
CA ALA A 646 12.12 -32.38 -9.90
C ALA A 646 13.57 -32.77 -9.59
N THR A 647 14.33 -33.16 -10.61
CA THR A 647 15.71 -33.68 -10.47
C THR A 647 16.70 -32.67 -9.87
N TRP A 648 16.44 -31.38 -9.96
CA TRP A 648 17.24 -30.29 -9.39
C TRP A 648 16.72 -29.78 -8.02
N CYS A 649 15.60 -30.31 -7.51
CA CYS A 649 15.03 -29.91 -6.23
C CYS A 649 15.79 -30.54 -5.04
N VAL A 650 16.66 -29.76 -4.40
CA VAL A 650 17.48 -30.22 -3.25
C VAL A 650 16.65 -30.73 -2.06
N PRO A 651 15.54 -30.08 -1.62
CA PRO A 651 14.67 -30.66 -0.60
C PRO A 651 14.07 -32.00 -1.03
N CYS A 652 13.57 -32.10 -2.26
CA CYS A 652 12.99 -33.33 -2.80
C CYS A 652 14.02 -34.48 -2.85
N GLN A 653 15.27 -34.20 -3.27
CA GLN A 653 16.38 -35.17 -3.22
C GLN A 653 16.68 -35.66 -1.79
N THR A 654 16.42 -34.83 -0.78
CA THR A 654 16.64 -35.15 0.64
C THR A 654 15.49 -36.00 1.21
N GLU A 655 14.26 -35.75 0.76
CA GLU A 655 13.03 -36.42 1.21
C GLU A 655 12.77 -37.78 0.54
N LEU A 656 13.07 -37.90 -0.76
CA LEU A 656 12.84 -39.11 -1.56
C LEU A 656 13.39 -40.41 -0.92
N PRO A 657 14.59 -40.45 -0.31
CA PRO A 657 15.09 -41.64 0.38
C PRO A 657 14.23 -42.10 1.56
N ASP A 658 13.52 -41.20 2.25
CA ASP A 658 12.65 -41.54 3.37
C ASP A 658 11.24 -41.96 2.91
N ILE A 659 10.73 -41.35 1.83
CA ILE A 659 9.51 -41.83 1.14
C ILE A 659 9.71 -43.27 0.62
N LEU A 660 10.90 -43.59 0.11
CA LEU A 660 11.22 -44.96 -0.33
C LEU A 660 11.26 -45.97 0.83
N LYS A 661 11.77 -45.59 2.01
CA LYS A 661 11.70 -46.43 3.22
C LYS A 661 10.26 -46.61 3.70
N PHE A 662 9.41 -45.60 3.54
CA PHE A 662 7.99 -45.68 3.89
C PHE A 662 7.19 -46.60 2.94
N LYS A 663 7.70 -46.88 1.73
CA LYS A 663 7.11 -47.85 0.80
C LYS A 663 7.32 -49.31 1.21
N GLU A 664 8.49 -49.66 1.75
CA GLU A 664 8.83 -51.05 2.12
C GLU A 664 7.83 -51.73 3.09
N PRO A 665 7.26 -51.08 4.12
CA PRO A 665 6.23 -51.68 4.98
C PRO A 665 4.79 -51.56 4.43
N LEU A 666 4.60 -51.18 3.16
CA LEU A 666 3.29 -51.01 2.49
C LEU A 666 3.09 -51.94 1.26
N GLU A 667 3.99 -52.90 1.07
CA GLU A 667 3.96 -53.97 0.05
C GLU A 667 4.00 -55.37 0.69
#